data_AF-A0A291GUG6-F1
#
_entry.id   AF-A0A291GUG6-F1
#
_cell.length_a   1.000
_cell.length_b   1.000
_cell.length_c   1.000
_cell.angle_alpha   90.00
_cell.angle_beta   90.00
_cell.angle_gamma   90.00
#
_symmetry.space_group_name_H-M   'P 1'
#
loop_
_entity.id
_entity.type
_entity.pdbx_description
1 polymer ?
#
loop_
_entity_poly.entity_id
_entity_poly.type
_entity_poly.pdbx_seq_one_letter_code
_entity_poly.pdbx_strand_id
1 'polypeptide(L)'
;MTRDASRPVRQRVRIALRDLAYSPPVRGLARQVEDRPAAAGAIEKRGRGELLRRIASESLPAGQFYARLTILNWKKHRGADVRLLERGEVVYGNRIQAPPEGAPLEYRNIVVTSSDPADFTLDPPARYRLDISRGAFSTPEQDSYDQRYGVRRQDGLYSSVRGNTTSPTRLLVTFPGFPPANSRVSYAVSYLKALGDEDLADTLMVCFQDRYGVAGTYMVHDNAGQPLTGRITAAITALMQRHGIAEEDVLLFGASKGASIAAMTARCLPGARQVLVVPQMSLPYYLAKPVLRGGLFRDRALWEVEQPGILMRRHLAEGRRIDWFYSDSDESSNASVVEYARDAEGLTKHRIGGAHASVAKRSMPTVLSLLRSFAHGADGGDTGSAEPAGMPLEIVELTSSVRGDQVSHRVQFADDSVPAAANVYLEGMLGRTRFRQLLSPGRDRAARWTAPAQRTDPTLHPARFTRVVAFDGTPQVRAAAVPPVDAGAEPPVDPAGAAGAAGAAGAGDVGGAGPVGRHPDSTPTPLTCDATEPRDYALLAAAGAPSARVRYLSSMVDPTGETVELVLVPSLEEAGSAVGGDWGLGAAGSGAGLGAAGPGGSVARFVMEALSPWHDLPQLMRRLAIACEVEQVRVIVTDSDITPDQIRDLEASGWPAVTVHDTRSA
;
A
#
# COMPACT_ATOMS: atom_id res chain seq x y z
N MET A 1 13.29 -57.17 22.71
CA MET A 1 13.55 -55.84 22.12
C MET A 1 13.98 -54.88 23.22
N THR A 2 15.29 -54.73 23.45
CA THR A 2 15.86 -53.77 24.40
C THR A 2 15.76 -52.37 23.79
N ARG A 3 14.99 -51.47 24.41
CA ARG A 3 14.99 -50.05 24.07
C ARG A 3 16.38 -49.50 24.36
N ASP A 4 17.11 -49.17 23.30
CA ASP A 4 18.46 -48.63 23.32
C ASP A 4 18.53 -47.34 24.19
N ALA A 5 19.07 -47.48 25.40
CA ALA A 5 19.20 -46.41 26.40
C ALA A 5 20.09 -45.25 25.93
N SER A 6 20.79 -45.38 24.80
CA SER A 6 21.61 -44.32 24.22
C SER A 6 20.79 -43.23 23.49
N ARG A 7 19.54 -43.52 23.11
CA ARG A 7 18.65 -42.56 22.42
C ARG A 7 18.37 -41.27 23.21
N PRO A 8 17.94 -41.32 24.50
CA PRO A 8 17.66 -40.09 25.27
C PRO A 8 18.91 -39.25 25.53
N VAL A 9 20.08 -39.86 25.72
CA VAL A 9 21.34 -39.13 25.92
C VAL A 9 21.75 -38.39 24.64
N ARG A 10 21.71 -39.06 23.48
CA ARG A 10 21.98 -38.44 22.18
C ARG A 10 21.03 -37.29 21.88
N GLN A 11 19.75 -37.42 22.25
CA GLN A 11 18.75 -36.37 22.10
C GLN A 11 19.05 -35.15 22.98
N ARG A 12 19.41 -35.36 24.26
CA ARG A 12 19.82 -34.28 25.18
C ARG A 12 21.06 -33.54 24.69
N VAL A 13 22.10 -34.26 24.26
CA VAL A 13 23.32 -33.65 23.69
C VAL A 13 23.00 -32.84 22.44
N ARG A 14 22.15 -33.36 21.55
CA ARG A 14 21.73 -32.64 20.33
C ARG A 14 20.97 -31.36 20.65
N ILE A 15 20.11 -31.37 21.67
CA ILE A 15 19.40 -30.18 22.14
C ILE A 15 20.40 -29.16 22.71
N ALA A 16 21.29 -29.58 23.61
CA ALA A 16 22.31 -28.71 24.19
C ALA A 16 23.23 -28.07 23.14
N LEU A 17 23.68 -28.84 22.13
CA LEU A 17 24.47 -28.31 21.02
C LEU A 17 23.69 -27.30 20.17
N ARG A 18 22.38 -27.52 19.95
CA ARG A 18 21.53 -26.56 19.26
C ARG A 18 21.37 -25.29 20.07
N ASP A 19 21.09 -25.40 21.37
CA ASP A 19 20.93 -24.23 22.24
C ASP A 19 22.22 -23.40 22.31
N LEU A 20 23.38 -24.07 22.39
CA LEU A 20 24.68 -23.42 22.29
C LEU A 20 24.86 -22.71 20.95
N ALA A 21 24.53 -23.35 19.83
CA ALA A 21 24.67 -22.77 18.50
C ALA A 21 23.85 -21.49 18.30
N TYR A 22 22.72 -21.35 19.00
CA TYR A 22 21.87 -20.17 18.95
C TYR A 22 22.03 -19.23 20.15
N SER A 23 23.05 -19.44 20.98
CA SER A 23 23.37 -18.56 22.11
C SER A 23 23.85 -17.18 21.64
N PRO A 24 23.66 -16.11 22.43
CA PRO A 24 24.07 -14.76 22.03
C PRO A 24 25.54 -14.63 21.58
N PRO A 25 26.54 -15.24 22.26
CA PRO A 25 27.93 -15.17 21.82
C PRO A 25 28.16 -15.82 20.46
N VAL A 26 27.57 -17.00 20.21
CA VAL A 26 27.73 -17.71 18.94
C VAL A 26 27.04 -16.97 17.80
N ARG A 27 25.86 -16.39 18.06
CA ARG A 27 25.19 -15.52 17.08
C ARG A 27 26.01 -14.28 16.75
N GLY A 28 26.61 -13.64 17.75
CA GLY A 28 27.52 -12.51 17.57
C GLY A 28 28.71 -12.88 16.67
N LEU A 29 29.34 -14.02 16.93
CA LEU A 29 30.43 -14.54 16.09
C LEU A 29 29.94 -14.86 14.66
N ALA A 30 28.78 -15.49 14.51
CA ALA A 30 28.21 -15.82 13.20
C ALA A 30 27.96 -14.55 12.37
N ARG A 31 27.44 -13.47 12.97
CA ARG A 31 27.26 -12.17 12.32
C ARG A 31 28.60 -11.56 11.89
N GLN A 32 29.60 -11.55 12.77
CA GLN A 32 30.95 -11.09 12.42
C GLN A 32 31.59 -11.87 11.26
N VAL A 33 31.28 -13.16 11.15
CA VAL A 33 31.74 -14.00 10.03
C VAL A 33 30.97 -13.67 8.75
N GLU A 34 29.66 -13.43 8.83
CA GLU A 34 28.81 -12.99 7.71
C GLU A 34 29.28 -11.64 7.14
N ASP A 35 29.70 -10.72 8.03
CA ASP A 35 30.22 -9.39 7.69
C ASP A 35 31.60 -9.42 7.00
N ARG A 36 32.28 -10.57 6.97
CA ARG A 36 33.61 -10.75 6.36
C ARG A 36 33.49 -11.51 5.04
N PRO A 37 33.55 -10.83 3.86
CA PRO A 37 33.27 -11.46 2.57
C PRO A 37 34.10 -12.72 2.28
N ALA A 38 35.38 -12.72 2.63
CA ALA A 38 36.27 -13.87 2.43
C ALA A 38 35.88 -15.07 3.30
N ALA A 39 35.53 -14.83 4.57
CA ALA A 39 35.15 -15.89 5.51
C ALA A 39 33.76 -16.46 5.16
N ALA A 40 32.78 -15.59 4.91
CA ALA A 40 31.45 -15.99 4.46
C ALA A 40 31.53 -16.79 3.15
N GLY A 41 32.31 -16.33 2.16
CA GLY A 41 32.52 -17.02 0.90
C GLY A 41 33.17 -18.40 1.05
N ALA A 42 34.09 -18.58 1.99
CA ALA A 42 34.69 -19.88 2.28
C ALA A 42 33.70 -20.88 2.91
N ILE A 43 32.80 -20.40 3.78
CA ILE A 43 31.73 -21.21 4.40
C ILE A 43 30.67 -21.59 3.36
N GLU A 44 30.32 -20.66 2.47
CA GLU A 44 29.40 -20.92 1.35
C GLU A 44 29.94 -22.01 0.42
N LYS A 45 31.22 -21.93 0.03
CA LYS A 45 31.89 -22.96 -0.81
C LYS A 45 31.90 -24.36 -0.18
N ARG A 46 31.72 -24.46 1.15
CA ARG A 46 31.60 -25.72 1.88
C ARG A 46 30.15 -26.19 2.05
N GLY A 47 29.18 -25.52 1.41
CA GLY A 47 27.75 -25.82 1.52
C GLY A 47 27.15 -25.50 2.89
N ARG A 48 27.75 -24.57 3.65
CA ARG A 48 27.32 -24.22 5.02
C ARG A 48 26.77 -22.79 5.14
N GLY A 49 26.56 -22.10 4.03
CA GLY A 49 26.02 -20.74 3.97
C GLY A 49 24.68 -20.57 4.67
N GLU A 50 23.72 -21.43 4.33
CA GLU A 50 22.38 -21.41 4.94
C GLU A 50 22.45 -21.55 6.47
N LEU A 51 23.30 -22.46 6.96
CA LEU A 51 23.47 -22.68 8.40
C LEU A 51 24.06 -21.44 9.09
N LEU A 52 25.05 -20.80 8.47
CA LEU A 52 25.64 -19.56 8.99
C LEU A 52 24.57 -18.46 9.10
N ARG A 53 23.83 -18.20 8.01
CA ARG A 53 22.76 -17.18 7.98
C ARG A 53 21.66 -17.47 9.01
N ARG A 54 21.27 -18.74 9.14
CA ARG A 54 20.27 -19.18 10.10
C ARG A 54 20.70 -18.94 11.54
N ILE A 55 21.97 -19.21 11.87
CA ILE A 55 22.52 -18.91 13.21
C ILE A 55 22.63 -17.39 13.39
N ALA A 56 23.08 -16.67 12.36
CA ALA A 56 23.27 -15.23 12.40
C ALA A 56 21.96 -14.46 12.57
N SER A 57 20.78 -15.04 12.26
CA SER A 57 19.45 -14.40 12.31
C SER A 57 19.16 -13.64 13.62
N GLU A 58 18.09 -12.85 13.63
CA GLU A 58 17.60 -12.20 14.85
C GLU A 58 17.39 -13.23 15.98
N SER A 59 17.62 -12.82 17.22
CA SER A 59 17.24 -13.62 18.38
C SER A 59 15.82 -13.26 18.74
N LEU A 60 14.91 -14.22 18.61
CA LEU A 60 13.54 -14.04 19.08
C LEU A 60 13.50 -13.95 20.61
N PRO A 61 12.45 -13.33 21.18
CA PRO A 61 12.12 -13.43 22.60
C PRO A 61 12.14 -14.87 23.11
N ALA A 62 12.40 -15.04 24.41
CA ALA A 62 12.41 -16.35 25.03
C ALA A 62 11.06 -17.06 24.85
N GLY A 63 11.10 -18.33 24.45
CA GLY A 63 9.90 -19.13 24.17
C GLY A 63 9.33 -18.95 22.76
N GLN A 64 9.92 -18.10 21.90
CA GLN A 64 9.50 -17.96 20.51
C GLN A 64 10.43 -18.67 19.53
N PHE A 65 9.85 -19.11 18.42
CA PHE A 65 10.52 -19.86 17.37
C PHE A 65 10.07 -19.39 15.98
N TYR A 66 10.91 -19.64 14.99
CA TYR A 66 10.54 -19.55 13.58
C TYR A 66 9.92 -20.86 13.13
N ALA A 67 8.81 -20.78 12.42
CA ALA A 67 8.16 -21.88 11.73
C ALA A 67 8.25 -21.72 10.20
N ARG A 68 8.40 -22.85 9.52
CA ARG A 68 8.28 -23.00 8.07
C ARG A 68 7.18 -24.01 7.77
N LEU A 69 6.10 -23.53 7.17
CA LEU A 69 4.94 -24.33 6.78
C LEU A 69 5.01 -24.65 5.29
N THR A 70 5.07 -25.93 4.92
CA THR A 70 4.95 -26.40 3.51
C THR A 70 3.60 -27.10 3.31
N ILE A 71 2.75 -26.63 2.39
CA ILE A 71 1.47 -27.29 2.05
C ILE A 71 1.69 -28.24 0.86
N LEU A 72 1.60 -29.55 1.10
CA LEU A 72 2.00 -30.59 0.15
C LEU A 72 0.97 -30.82 -0.96
N ASN A 73 -0.31 -30.58 -0.69
CA ASN A 73 -1.43 -30.81 -1.61
C ASN A 73 -2.16 -29.51 -1.98
N TRP A 74 -1.45 -28.38 -1.99
CA TRP A 74 -2.05 -27.04 -2.11
C TRP A 74 -3.00 -26.86 -3.29
N LYS A 75 -2.79 -27.57 -4.41
CA LYS A 75 -3.64 -27.48 -5.61
C LYS A 75 -5.13 -27.75 -5.31
N LYS A 76 -5.43 -28.65 -4.38
CA LYS A 76 -6.81 -28.97 -3.95
C LYS A 76 -7.47 -27.85 -3.16
N HIS A 77 -6.67 -26.98 -2.56
CA HIS A 77 -7.10 -25.89 -1.71
C HIS A 77 -6.84 -24.52 -2.36
N ARG A 78 -6.61 -24.49 -3.69
CA ARG A 78 -6.31 -23.24 -4.41
C ARG A 78 -7.46 -22.26 -4.24
N GLY A 79 -7.13 -21.03 -3.81
CA GLY A 79 -8.11 -19.98 -3.57
C GLY A 79 -8.84 -20.07 -2.23
N ALA A 80 -8.59 -21.10 -1.40
CA ALA A 80 -9.09 -21.17 -0.04
C ALA A 80 -8.20 -20.37 0.92
N ASP A 81 -8.80 -19.83 1.97
CA ASP A 81 -8.08 -19.20 3.08
C ASP A 81 -7.63 -20.30 4.04
N VAL A 82 -6.31 -20.44 4.22
CA VAL A 82 -5.71 -21.42 5.14
C VAL A 82 -5.17 -20.70 6.36
N ARG A 83 -5.45 -21.27 7.53
CA ARG A 83 -5.01 -20.84 8.85
C ARG A 83 -4.13 -21.92 9.47
N LEU A 84 -3.00 -21.52 10.01
CA LEU A 84 -2.18 -22.31 10.91
C LEU A 84 -2.61 -21.98 12.33
N LEU A 85 -3.06 -23.00 13.05
CA LEU A 85 -3.48 -22.91 14.44
C LEU A 85 -2.38 -23.49 15.33
N GLU A 86 -2.02 -22.79 16.40
CA GLU A 86 -1.20 -23.27 17.51
C GLU A 86 -2.11 -23.47 18.72
N ARG A 87 -2.36 -24.72 19.13
CA ARG A 87 -3.26 -25.06 20.25
C ARG A 87 -4.66 -24.43 20.13
N GLY A 88 -5.15 -24.29 18.91
CA GLY A 88 -6.46 -23.69 18.59
C GLY A 88 -6.40 -22.21 18.19
N GLU A 89 -5.31 -21.51 18.48
CA GLU A 89 -5.16 -20.09 18.17
C GLU A 89 -4.51 -19.85 16.82
N VAL A 90 -5.06 -18.94 16.02
CA VAL A 90 -4.50 -18.62 14.69
C VAL A 90 -3.18 -17.84 14.84
N VAL A 91 -2.07 -18.47 14.44
CA VAL A 91 -0.73 -17.84 14.43
C VAL A 91 -0.31 -17.36 13.04
N TYR A 92 -0.96 -17.84 11.99
CA TYR A 92 -0.76 -17.37 10.63
C TYR A 92 -1.95 -17.76 9.75
N GLY A 93 -2.24 -16.94 8.74
CA GLY A 93 -3.21 -17.30 7.72
C GLY A 93 -2.98 -16.55 6.42
N ASN A 94 -3.31 -17.21 5.31
CA ASN A 94 -3.16 -16.65 3.96
C ASN A 94 -4.07 -17.40 2.97
N ARG A 95 -4.45 -16.72 1.90
CA ARG A 95 -5.16 -17.32 0.78
C ARG A 95 -4.19 -18.10 -0.09
N ILE A 96 -4.47 -19.39 -0.35
CA ILE A 96 -3.61 -20.23 -1.17
C ILE A 96 -3.58 -19.72 -2.62
N GLN A 97 -2.40 -19.28 -3.03
CA GLN A 97 -2.08 -18.92 -4.40
C GLN A 97 -1.08 -19.92 -4.98
N ALA A 98 -1.03 -20.02 -6.31
CA ALA A 98 -0.10 -20.93 -6.96
C ALA A 98 1.35 -20.45 -6.77
N PRO A 99 2.26 -21.29 -6.24
CA PRO A 99 3.69 -20.98 -6.22
C PRO A 99 4.26 -20.95 -7.65
N PRO A 100 5.49 -20.44 -7.83
CA PRO A 100 6.17 -20.52 -9.13
C PRO A 100 6.30 -21.97 -9.57
N GLU A 101 6.36 -22.19 -10.88
CA GLU A 101 6.42 -23.53 -11.46
C GLU A 101 7.63 -24.31 -10.91
N GLY A 102 7.40 -25.56 -10.52
CA GLY A 102 8.41 -26.43 -9.92
C GLY A 102 8.70 -26.17 -8.42
N ALA A 103 8.18 -25.09 -7.82
CA ALA A 103 8.39 -24.80 -6.39
C ALA A 103 7.26 -25.36 -5.50
N PRO A 104 7.54 -25.74 -4.24
CA PRO A 104 6.50 -26.08 -3.27
C PRO A 104 5.61 -24.85 -2.95
N LEU A 105 4.52 -25.00 -2.19
CA LEU A 105 3.87 -23.86 -1.50
C LEU A 105 4.36 -23.83 -0.06
N GLU A 106 5.02 -22.74 0.33
CA GLU A 106 5.70 -22.66 1.62
C GLU A 106 5.69 -21.24 2.14
N TYR A 107 5.43 -21.12 3.43
CA TYR A 107 5.47 -19.89 4.19
C TYR A 107 6.59 -20.04 5.23
N ARG A 108 7.46 -19.04 5.33
CA ARG A 108 8.65 -19.07 6.18
C ARG A 108 8.57 -17.96 7.22
N ASN A 109 9.27 -18.16 8.32
CA ASN A 109 9.46 -17.17 9.38
C ASN A 109 8.14 -16.72 10.02
N ILE A 110 7.20 -17.66 10.14
CA ILE A 110 6.05 -17.50 11.03
C ILE A 110 6.61 -17.54 12.46
N VAL A 111 6.30 -16.56 13.29
CA VAL A 111 6.71 -16.56 14.70
C VAL A 111 5.67 -17.35 15.50
N VAL A 112 6.12 -18.37 16.23
CA VAL A 112 5.27 -19.30 17.01
C VAL A 112 5.85 -19.50 18.41
N THR A 113 5.04 -19.98 19.36
CA THR A 113 5.47 -20.17 20.76
C THR A 113 5.82 -21.61 21.14
N SER A 114 5.45 -22.57 20.31
CA SER A 114 5.75 -23.99 20.50
C SER A 114 6.85 -24.46 19.54
N SER A 115 7.73 -25.31 20.07
CA SER A 115 8.72 -26.04 19.28
C SER A 115 8.25 -27.42 18.82
N ASP A 116 7.06 -27.86 19.26
CA ASP A 116 6.51 -29.19 18.94
C ASP A 116 5.50 -29.09 17.79
N PRO A 117 5.77 -29.67 16.60
CA PRO A 117 4.84 -29.68 15.49
C PRO A 117 3.46 -30.29 15.81
N ALA A 118 3.33 -31.13 16.85
CA ALA A 118 2.06 -31.72 17.26
C ALA A 118 1.07 -30.69 17.85
N ASP A 119 1.57 -29.53 18.30
CA ASP A 119 0.73 -28.44 18.80
C ASP A 119 0.00 -27.68 17.68
N PHE A 120 0.26 -28.03 16.42
CA PHE A 120 -0.21 -27.27 15.27
C PHE A 120 -1.23 -28.04 14.41
N THR A 121 -2.18 -27.31 13.84
CA THR A 121 -3.14 -27.82 12.85
C THR A 121 -3.35 -26.82 11.72
N LEU A 122 -3.90 -27.28 10.59
CA LEU A 122 -4.33 -26.42 9.50
C LEU A 122 -5.85 -26.42 9.39
N ASP A 123 -6.40 -25.24 9.09
CA ASP A 123 -7.81 -25.05 8.82
C ASP A 123 -8.00 -24.22 7.52
N PRO A 124 -8.64 -24.77 6.47
CA PRO A 124 -9.18 -26.13 6.39
C PRO A 124 -8.09 -27.20 6.49
N PRO A 125 -8.42 -28.42 6.95
CA PRO A 125 -7.47 -29.52 7.01
C PRO A 125 -6.82 -29.80 5.65
N ALA A 126 -5.49 -29.70 5.59
CA ALA A 126 -4.68 -29.98 4.41
C ALA A 126 -3.46 -30.81 4.79
N ARG A 127 -2.83 -31.49 3.83
CA ARG A 127 -1.59 -32.23 4.10
C ARG A 127 -0.42 -31.26 4.10
N TYR A 128 0.32 -31.18 5.20
CA TYR A 128 1.41 -30.22 5.36
C TYR A 128 2.64 -30.81 6.05
N ARG A 129 3.74 -30.05 6.00
CA ARG A 129 4.96 -30.25 6.79
C ARG A 129 5.25 -28.95 7.54
N LEU A 130 5.60 -29.06 8.81
CA LEU A 130 5.99 -27.93 9.65
C LEU A 130 7.40 -28.16 10.20
N ASP A 131 8.32 -27.26 9.88
CA ASP A 131 9.67 -27.24 10.43
C ASP A 131 9.80 -26.07 11.41
N ILE A 132 10.24 -26.33 12.64
CA ILE A 132 10.37 -25.30 13.70
C ILE A 132 11.84 -25.13 14.11
N SER A 133 12.25 -23.88 14.37
CA SER A 133 13.65 -23.54 14.63
C SER A 133 13.86 -22.28 15.44
N ARG A 134 15.04 -22.17 16.06
CA ARG A 134 15.52 -20.93 16.69
C ARG A 134 16.09 -19.90 15.69
N GLY A 135 16.36 -20.30 14.45
CA GLY A 135 16.90 -19.42 13.42
C GLY A 135 15.97 -19.29 12.22
N ALA A 136 15.98 -18.12 11.59
CA ALA A 136 15.15 -17.81 10.43
C ALA A 136 15.48 -18.72 9.23
N PHE A 137 14.46 -19.04 8.45
CA PHE A 137 14.57 -19.83 7.23
C PHE A 137 14.79 -18.92 6.02
N SER A 138 15.74 -19.28 5.16
CA SER A 138 15.91 -18.71 3.82
C SER A 138 15.45 -19.70 2.75
N THR A 139 15.44 -19.24 1.50
CA THR A 139 15.05 -20.03 0.33
C THR A 139 16.22 -20.05 -0.66
N PRO A 140 16.45 -21.14 -1.43
CA PRO A 140 17.53 -21.17 -2.41
C PRO A 140 17.48 -20.00 -3.41
N GLU A 141 16.27 -19.59 -3.81
CA GLU A 141 16.05 -18.43 -4.68
C GLU A 141 16.47 -17.10 -4.02
N GLN A 142 16.29 -16.97 -2.71
CA GLN A 142 16.72 -15.82 -1.90
C GLN A 142 18.23 -15.78 -1.77
N ASP A 143 18.83 -16.92 -1.42
CA ASP A 143 20.29 -17.03 -1.30
C ASP A 143 20.98 -16.76 -2.65
N SER A 144 20.43 -17.29 -3.75
CA SER A 144 20.95 -17.06 -5.10
C SER A 144 20.89 -15.58 -5.51
N TYR A 145 19.81 -14.89 -5.17
CA TYR A 145 19.72 -13.46 -5.43
C TYR A 145 20.68 -12.66 -4.56
N ASP A 146 20.79 -12.96 -3.27
CA ASP A 146 21.69 -12.23 -2.38
C ASP A 146 23.12 -12.28 -2.86
N GLN A 147 23.53 -13.47 -3.31
CA GLN A 147 24.82 -13.65 -3.93
C GLN A 147 24.94 -12.84 -5.23
N ARG A 148 23.92 -12.89 -6.10
CA ARG A 148 23.92 -12.20 -7.39
C ARG A 148 23.98 -10.68 -7.26
N TYR A 149 23.31 -10.10 -6.27
CA TYR A 149 23.19 -8.64 -6.10
C TYR A 149 23.99 -8.10 -4.89
N GLY A 150 24.81 -8.95 -4.26
CA GLY A 150 25.67 -8.55 -3.14
C GLY A 150 24.89 -8.04 -1.94
N VAL A 151 23.75 -8.65 -1.63
CA VAL A 151 22.92 -8.24 -0.48
C VAL A 151 23.65 -8.57 0.81
N ARG A 152 23.77 -7.58 1.68
CA ARG A 152 24.43 -7.69 2.98
C ARG A 152 23.45 -7.36 4.09
N ARG A 153 23.71 -7.95 5.26
CA ARG A 153 23.05 -7.57 6.49
C ARG A 153 23.98 -6.65 7.28
N GLN A 154 23.52 -5.48 7.67
CA GLN A 154 24.25 -4.53 8.51
C GLN A 154 23.28 -3.95 9.53
N ASP A 155 23.63 -4.02 10.82
CA ASP A 155 22.76 -3.58 11.93
C ASP A 155 21.32 -4.11 11.86
N GLY A 156 21.21 -5.36 11.42
CA GLY A 156 19.93 -6.04 11.26
C GLY A 156 19.20 -5.74 9.96
N LEU A 157 19.60 -4.70 9.20
CA LEU A 157 19.01 -4.32 7.91
C LEU A 157 19.63 -5.10 6.76
N TYR A 158 18.80 -5.53 5.82
CA TYR A 158 19.26 -6.17 4.59
C TYR A 158 19.25 -5.15 3.46
N SER A 159 20.38 -4.95 2.79
CA SER A 159 20.47 -4.03 1.66
C SER A 159 21.52 -4.45 0.63
N SER A 160 21.38 -3.98 -0.59
CA SER A 160 22.45 -3.98 -1.58
C SER A 160 22.80 -2.55 -1.97
N VAL A 161 24.05 -2.35 -2.37
CA VAL A 161 24.60 -1.05 -2.74
C VAL A 161 25.19 -1.17 -4.14
N ARG A 162 24.91 -0.21 -5.02
CA ARG A 162 25.45 -0.12 -6.39
C ARG A 162 25.67 1.33 -6.85
N GLY A 163 26.23 1.49 -8.04
CA GLY A 163 26.55 2.80 -8.62
C GLY A 163 27.90 3.31 -8.11
N ASN A 164 28.05 4.62 -7.98
CA ASN A 164 29.28 5.22 -7.48
C ASN A 164 29.40 5.05 -5.95
N THR A 165 30.25 4.12 -5.52
CA THR A 165 30.51 3.83 -4.09
C THR A 165 31.74 4.55 -3.53
N THR A 166 32.43 5.34 -4.36
CA THR A 166 33.68 6.01 -4.00
C THR A 166 33.43 7.49 -3.69
N SER A 167 32.83 8.21 -4.63
CA SER A 167 32.59 9.66 -4.55
C SER A 167 31.25 10.06 -5.20
N PRO A 168 30.12 9.48 -4.75
CA PRO A 168 28.80 9.89 -5.22
C PRO A 168 28.46 11.32 -4.80
N THR A 169 27.76 12.05 -5.67
CA THR A 169 27.18 13.36 -5.32
C THR A 169 25.70 13.26 -4.97
N ARG A 170 25.06 12.11 -5.24
CA ARG A 170 23.63 11.87 -4.98
C ARG A 170 23.38 10.51 -4.38
N LEU A 171 22.26 10.39 -3.67
CA LEU A 171 21.82 9.16 -3.04
C LEU A 171 20.41 8.77 -3.49
N LEU A 172 20.30 7.62 -4.16
CA LEU A 172 19.03 6.99 -4.52
C LEU A 172 18.71 5.84 -3.55
N VAL A 173 17.69 6.01 -2.70
CA VAL A 173 17.26 5.00 -1.74
C VAL A 173 15.97 4.34 -2.19
N THR A 174 15.91 3.01 -2.13
CA THR A 174 14.79 2.26 -2.68
C THR A 174 14.32 1.17 -1.73
N PHE A 175 13.01 0.96 -1.70
CA PHE A 175 12.35 0.03 -0.79
C PHE A 175 11.59 -1.06 -1.56
N PRO A 176 11.45 -2.25 -0.97
CA PRO A 176 10.88 -3.39 -1.65
C PRO A 176 9.34 -3.33 -1.68
N GLY A 177 8.75 -3.75 -2.80
CA GLY A 177 7.30 -3.96 -2.92
C GLY A 177 6.86 -5.30 -2.30
N PHE A 178 5.55 -5.59 -2.32
CA PHE A 178 5.09 -6.95 -2.02
C PHE A 178 5.70 -7.93 -3.03
N PRO A 179 6.16 -9.12 -2.58
CA PRO A 179 6.53 -10.15 -3.50
C PRO A 179 5.28 -10.55 -4.33
N PRO A 180 5.43 -10.82 -5.64
CA PRO A 180 4.39 -11.48 -6.40
C PRO A 180 3.84 -12.71 -5.66
N ALA A 181 2.56 -13.03 -5.83
CA ALA A 181 1.92 -14.26 -5.34
C ALA A 181 2.76 -15.54 -5.56
N ASN A 182 3.50 -15.55 -6.67
CA ASN A 182 4.35 -16.62 -7.16
C ASN A 182 5.86 -16.33 -6.97
N SER A 183 6.25 -15.33 -6.19
CA SER A 183 7.63 -15.07 -5.82
C SER A 183 7.74 -15.15 -4.32
N ARG A 184 8.74 -15.88 -3.82
CA ARG A 184 8.99 -15.98 -2.38
C ARG A 184 9.94 -14.92 -1.87
N VAL A 185 10.37 -14.02 -2.75
CA VAL A 185 11.38 -13.06 -2.39
C VAL A 185 10.96 -11.66 -2.83
N SER A 186 10.84 -10.82 -1.81
CA SER A 186 10.52 -9.40 -1.89
C SER A 186 11.82 -8.66 -2.18
N TYR A 187 12.10 -8.49 -3.46
CA TYR A 187 13.30 -7.79 -3.91
C TYR A 187 13.01 -6.33 -4.23
N ALA A 188 14.08 -5.54 -4.24
CA ALA A 188 14.11 -4.22 -4.84
C ALA A 188 13.34 -4.25 -6.17
N VAL A 189 12.50 -3.22 -6.35
CA VAL A 189 11.60 -3.06 -7.49
C VAL A 189 12.31 -3.50 -8.77
N SER A 190 11.90 -4.63 -9.35
CA SER A 190 12.60 -5.32 -10.45
C SER A 190 12.88 -4.39 -11.64
N TYR A 191 12.10 -3.33 -11.75
CA TYR A 191 12.23 -2.28 -12.76
C TYR A 191 13.50 -1.43 -12.64
N LEU A 192 14.13 -1.35 -11.45
CA LEU A 192 15.36 -0.58 -11.25
C LEU A 192 16.58 -1.22 -11.88
N LYS A 193 16.50 -2.49 -12.30
CA LYS A 193 17.53 -3.14 -13.13
C LYS A 193 17.76 -2.40 -14.45
N ALA A 194 16.82 -1.56 -14.88
CA ALA A 194 16.97 -0.73 -16.07
C ALA A 194 17.95 0.44 -15.88
N LEU A 195 18.25 0.87 -14.65
CA LEU A 195 19.31 1.85 -14.43
C LEU A 195 20.67 1.13 -14.49
N GLY A 196 21.48 1.50 -15.47
CA GLY A 196 22.81 0.95 -15.72
C GLY A 196 23.92 1.66 -14.94
N ASP A 197 25.16 1.24 -15.16
CA ASP A 197 26.33 1.87 -14.52
C ASP A 197 26.51 3.32 -14.99
N GLU A 198 26.21 3.62 -16.27
CA GLU A 198 26.21 4.98 -16.81
C GLU A 198 25.17 5.87 -16.13
N ASP A 199 23.94 5.37 -15.95
CA ASP A 199 22.89 6.10 -15.24
C ASP A 199 23.28 6.44 -13.78
N LEU A 200 24.18 5.66 -13.17
CA LEU A 200 24.57 5.76 -11.77
C LEU A 200 26.02 6.24 -11.57
N ALA A 201 26.62 6.85 -12.59
CA ALA A 201 28.02 7.28 -12.58
C ALA A 201 28.34 8.24 -11.42
N ASP A 202 27.39 9.11 -11.04
CA ASP A 202 27.53 10.06 -9.92
C ASP A 202 26.60 9.76 -8.74
N THR A 203 25.87 8.64 -8.79
CA THR A 203 24.82 8.32 -7.82
C THR A 203 25.13 7.02 -7.09
N LEU A 204 25.08 7.08 -5.76
CA LEU A 204 25.04 5.90 -4.91
C LEU A 204 23.59 5.41 -4.83
N MET A 205 23.36 4.15 -5.13
CA MET A 205 22.03 3.55 -4.98
C MET A 205 22.03 2.48 -3.89
N VAL A 206 21.10 2.63 -2.94
CA VAL A 206 20.87 1.69 -1.84
C VAL A 206 19.50 1.05 -1.99
N CYS A 207 19.47 -0.28 -2.00
CA CYS A 207 18.26 -1.05 -2.14
C CYS A 207 18.01 -1.85 -0.87
N PHE A 208 17.09 -1.39 -0.03
CA PHE A 208 16.69 -2.13 1.16
C PHE A 208 15.83 -3.35 0.82
N GLN A 209 15.85 -4.34 1.70
CA GLN A 209 15.00 -5.52 1.65
C GLN A 209 14.25 -5.69 2.97
N ASP A 210 13.03 -6.20 2.86
CA ASP A 210 12.14 -6.45 3.97
C ASP A 210 11.99 -7.96 4.15
N ARG A 211 12.84 -8.51 5.02
CA ARG A 211 12.96 -9.96 5.28
C ARG A 211 12.22 -10.41 6.53
N TYR A 212 11.42 -9.53 7.12
CA TYR A 212 10.86 -9.74 8.43
C TYR A 212 9.44 -10.31 8.31
N GLY A 213 9.13 -11.34 9.09
CA GLY A 213 7.89 -12.10 8.95
C GLY A 213 7.78 -12.82 7.60
N VAL A 214 6.55 -13.20 7.26
CA VAL A 214 6.26 -14.00 6.05
C VAL A 214 6.19 -13.14 4.79
N ALA A 215 5.62 -11.94 4.90
CA ALA A 215 5.36 -11.03 3.77
C ALA A 215 6.15 -9.70 3.86
N GLY A 216 7.07 -9.60 4.83
CA GLY A 216 7.75 -8.36 5.20
C GLY A 216 6.86 -7.45 6.06
N THR A 217 7.45 -6.73 7.02
CA THR A 217 6.76 -5.93 8.06
C THR A 217 6.64 -4.44 7.71
N TYR A 218 6.67 -4.09 6.41
CA TYR A 218 6.83 -2.69 5.96
C TYR A 218 8.07 -2.03 6.58
N MET A 219 9.08 -2.84 6.91
CA MET A 219 10.24 -2.43 7.68
C MET A 219 9.90 -1.57 8.91
N VAL A 220 8.78 -1.84 9.58
CA VAL A 220 8.41 -1.19 10.84
C VAL A 220 9.19 -1.81 11.99
N HIS A 221 9.29 -3.15 12.02
CA HIS A 221 10.07 -3.89 13.00
C HIS A 221 10.70 -5.16 12.41
N ASP A 222 11.72 -5.69 13.08
CA ASP A 222 12.33 -6.97 12.72
C ASP A 222 11.52 -8.17 13.25
N ASN A 223 12.01 -9.39 12.99
CA ASN A 223 11.37 -10.62 13.45
C ASN A 223 11.24 -10.73 14.98
N ALA A 224 12.06 -9.98 15.73
CA ALA A 224 12.04 -9.96 17.19
C ALA A 224 11.22 -8.78 17.75
N GLY A 225 10.45 -8.09 16.89
CA GLY A 225 9.62 -6.94 17.26
C GLY A 225 10.42 -5.66 17.52
N GLN A 226 11.71 -5.61 17.17
CA GLN A 226 12.51 -4.41 17.39
C GLN A 226 12.26 -3.39 16.28
N PRO A 227 11.99 -2.10 16.59
CA PRO A 227 11.75 -1.07 15.59
C PRO A 227 12.92 -0.91 14.61
N LEU A 228 12.59 -0.68 13.33
CA LEU A 228 13.58 -0.56 12.25
C LEU A 228 13.72 0.86 11.70
N THR A 229 12.71 1.72 11.82
CA THR A 229 12.71 3.08 11.22
C THR A 229 13.97 3.87 11.58
N GLY A 230 14.35 3.91 12.86
CA GLY A 230 15.56 4.63 13.30
C GLY A 230 16.85 4.03 12.74
N ARG A 231 16.92 2.71 12.57
CA ARG A 231 18.09 2.04 11.97
C ARG A 231 18.19 2.36 10.48
N ILE A 232 17.07 2.38 9.76
CA ILE A 232 17.03 2.72 8.33
C ILE A 232 17.51 4.15 8.13
N THR A 233 16.96 5.11 8.88
CA THR A 233 17.39 6.50 8.82
C THR A 233 18.87 6.63 9.16
N ALA A 234 19.36 6.00 10.23
CA ALA A 234 20.76 6.04 10.60
C ALA A 234 21.68 5.50 9.51
N ALA A 235 21.30 4.41 8.83
CA ALA A 235 22.06 3.87 7.70
C ALA A 235 22.12 4.84 6.52
N ILE A 236 21.01 5.51 6.20
CA ILE A 236 20.96 6.53 5.14
C ILE A 236 21.83 7.74 5.51
N THR A 237 21.64 8.28 6.72
CA THR A 237 22.41 9.43 7.22
C THR A 237 23.91 9.14 7.30
N ALA A 238 24.30 7.93 7.69
CA ALA A 238 25.71 7.53 7.70
C ALA A 238 26.34 7.56 6.29
N LEU A 239 25.60 7.15 5.26
CA LEU A 239 26.06 7.25 3.87
C LEU A 239 26.15 8.70 3.41
N MET A 240 25.16 9.53 3.75
CA MET A 240 25.18 10.96 3.44
C MET A 240 26.40 11.64 4.06
N GLN A 241 26.64 11.42 5.36
CA GLN A 241 27.79 11.98 6.08
C GLN A 241 29.12 11.49 5.51
N ARG A 242 29.23 10.19 5.19
CA ARG A 242 30.44 9.60 4.63
C ARG A 242 30.84 10.24 3.29
N HIS A 243 29.87 10.59 2.47
CA HIS A 243 30.10 11.09 1.10
C HIS A 243 29.84 12.59 0.93
N GLY A 244 29.42 13.29 1.98
CA GLY A 244 29.09 14.72 1.92
C GLY A 244 27.86 15.03 1.06
N ILE A 245 26.87 14.13 1.02
CA ILE A 245 25.64 14.30 0.23
C ILE A 245 24.62 15.09 1.07
N ALA A 246 24.12 16.20 0.50
CA ALA A 246 23.08 17.00 1.12
C ALA A 246 21.71 16.30 1.06
N GLU A 247 20.77 16.69 1.92
CA GLU A 247 19.48 16.00 2.01
C GLU A 247 18.62 16.20 0.76
N GLU A 248 18.72 17.36 0.11
CA GLU A 248 18.11 17.69 -1.18
C GLU A 248 18.63 16.83 -2.35
N ASP A 249 19.81 16.23 -2.20
CA ASP A 249 20.43 15.30 -3.13
C ASP A 249 20.12 13.83 -2.80
N VAL A 250 19.07 13.60 -2.01
CA VAL A 250 18.51 12.27 -1.71
C VAL A 250 17.16 12.10 -2.41
N LEU A 251 16.99 10.97 -3.10
CA LEU A 251 15.70 10.53 -3.63
C LEU A 251 15.26 9.24 -2.96
N LEU A 252 14.06 9.25 -2.40
CA LEU A 252 13.38 8.07 -1.85
C LEU A 252 12.39 7.54 -2.89
N PHE A 253 12.58 6.30 -3.31
CA PHE A 253 11.71 5.64 -4.29
C PHE A 253 11.07 4.38 -3.73
N GLY A 254 9.80 4.19 -4.05
CA GLY A 254 9.12 2.94 -3.79
C GLY A 254 7.88 2.75 -4.65
N ALA A 255 7.46 1.49 -4.75
CA ALA A 255 6.20 1.11 -5.38
C ALA A 255 5.40 0.19 -4.46
N SER A 256 4.07 0.37 -4.39
CA SER A 256 3.18 -0.38 -3.51
C SER A 256 3.69 -0.25 -2.07
N LYS A 257 3.96 -1.39 -1.41
CA LYS A 257 4.57 -1.46 -0.09
C LYS A 257 5.81 -0.58 0.06
N GLY A 258 6.70 -0.59 -0.92
CA GLY A 258 7.93 0.20 -0.89
C GLY A 258 7.66 1.71 -0.87
N ALA A 259 6.58 2.17 -1.52
CA ALA A 259 6.21 3.58 -1.53
C ALA A 259 5.72 4.03 -0.14
N SER A 260 5.01 3.16 0.57
CA SER A 260 4.61 3.39 1.97
C SER A 260 5.83 3.46 2.90
N ILE A 261 6.82 2.59 2.71
CA ILE A 261 8.09 2.62 3.46
C ILE A 261 8.87 3.91 3.16
N ALA A 262 8.91 4.32 1.90
CA ALA A 262 9.54 5.58 1.48
C ALA A 262 8.88 6.79 2.18
N ALA A 263 7.55 6.86 2.17
CA ALA A 263 6.80 7.93 2.85
C ALA A 263 7.04 7.96 4.38
N MET A 264 7.10 6.79 5.03
CA MET A 264 7.45 6.69 6.45
C MET A 264 8.88 7.11 6.74
N THR A 265 9.84 6.70 5.90
CA THR A 265 11.26 7.04 6.05
C THR A 265 11.50 8.53 5.83
N ALA A 266 10.77 9.15 4.89
CA ALA A 266 10.87 10.56 4.57
C ALA A 266 10.60 11.48 5.77
N ARG A 267 9.89 11.01 6.81
CA ARG A 267 9.70 11.78 8.07
C ARG A 267 11.01 12.35 8.61
N CYS A 268 12.09 11.58 8.51
CA CYS A 268 13.40 11.95 9.04
C CYS A 268 14.33 12.60 8.01
N LEU A 269 13.85 12.86 6.79
CA LEU A 269 14.59 13.43 5.66
C LEU A 269 13.70 14.45 4.89
N PRO A 270 13.30 15.57 5.52
CA PRO A 270 12.36 16.54 4.93
C PRO A 270 12.74 17.13 3.56
N GLY A 271 14.03 17.32 3.28
CA GLY A 271 14.57 17.82 2.01
C GLY A 271 14.63 16.77 0.90
N ALA A 272 14.51 15.49 1.23
CA ALA A 272 14.58 14.41 0.24
C ALA A 272 13.38 14.41 -0.71
N ARG A 273 13.65 14.20 -2.00
CA ARG A 273 12.61 14.02 -3.01
C ARG A 273 11.97 12.64 -2.88
N GLN A 274 10.68 12.56 -3.16
CA GLN A 274 9.93 11.30 -3.13
C GLN A 274 9.34 10.95 -4.50
N VAL A 275 9.52 9.72 -4.94
CA VAL A 275 8.84 9.14 -6.11
C VAL A 275 8.04 7.93 -5.62
N LEU A 276 6.72 8.11 -5.49
CA LEU A 276 5.82 7.19 -4.82
C LEU A 276 4.81 6.61 -5.80
N VAL A 277 4.89 5.30 -6.03
CA VAL A 277 4.03 4.60 -6.98
C VAL A 277 3.00 3.74 -6.24
N VAL A 278 1.72 4.10 -6.34
CA VAL A 278 0.58 3.44 -5.63
C VAL A 278 0.87 3.10 -4.16
N PRO A 279 1.28 4.08 -3.33
CA PRO A 279 1.52 3.83 -1.92
C PRO A 279 0.23 3.43 -1.18
N GLN A 280 0.35 2.59 -0.16
CA GLN A 280 -0.74 2.27 0.77
C GLN A 280 -0.80 3.33 1.89
N MET A 281 -1.78 4.21 1.80
CA MET A 281 -1.96 5.35 2.72
C MET A 281 -2.53 4.95 4.08
N SER A 282 -3.26 3.84 4.17
CA SER A 282 -3.70 3.26 5.43
C SER A 282 -3.36 1.78 5.44
N LEU A 283 -2.41 1.38 6.29
CA LEU A 283 -1.98 0.00 6.36
C LEU A 283 -3.12 -0.91 6.87
N PRO A 284 -3.83 -0.60 7.97
CA PRO A 284 -4.97 -1.43 8.40
C PRO A 284 -6.03 -1.61 7.32
N TYR A 285 -6.37 -0.53 6.61
CA TYR A 285 -7.35 -0.57 5.53
C TYR A 285 -6.91 -1.47 4.37
N TYR A 286 -5.66 -1.32 3.92
CA TYR A 286 -5.14 -2.14 2.84
C TYR A 286 -4.96 -3.62 3.25
N LEU A 287 -4.51 -3.86 4.49
CA LEU A 287 -4.21 -5.18 5.02
C LEU A 287 -5.46 -6.00 5.36
N ALA A 288 -6.62 -5.37 5.49
CA ALA A 288 -7.90 -6.06 5.69
C ALA A 288 -8.34 -6.97 4.53
N LYS A 289 -7.64 -6.90 3.39
CA LYS A 289 -7.84 -7.80 2.24
C LYS A 289 -7.75 -9.27 2.69
N PRO A 290 -8.62 -10.17 2.16
CA PRO A 290 -8.67 -11.56 2.61
C PRO A 290 -7.30 -12.27 2.64
N VAL A 291 -6.46 -12.00 1.64
CA VAL A 291 -5.10 -12.59 1.51
C VAL A 291 -4.11 -12.12 2.58
N LEU A 292 -4.29 -10.95 3.20
CA LEU A 292 -3.38 -10.40 4.21
C LEU A 292 -3.96 -10.46 5.64
N ARG A 293 -5.26 -10.75 5.75
CA ARG A 293 -6.02 -10.74 7.01
C ARG A 293 -5.46 -11.68 8.07
N GLY A 294 -5.12 -12.90 7.69
CA GLY A 294 -4.58 -13.90 8.64
C GLY A 294 -3.13 -13.66 9.04
N GLY A 295 -2.46 -12.66 8.47
CA GLY A 295 -1.05 -12.36 8.70
C GLY A 295 -0.86 -10.91 9.12
N LEU A 296 -0.39 -10.06 8.19
CA LEU A 296 -0.01 -8.67 8.45
C LEU A 296 -1.13 -7.82 9.08
N PHE A 297 -2.40 -8.09 8.77
CA PHE A 297 -3.49 -7.33 9.40
C PHE A 297 -3.56 -7.51 10.92
N ARG A 298 -3.06 -8.63 11.46
CA ARG A 298 -3.05 -8.91 12.90
C ARG A 298 -1.80 -8.38 13.61
N ASP A 299 -0.86 -7.83 12.85
CA ASP A 299 0.36 -7.25 13.39
C ASP A 299 0.10 -5.85 13.94
N ARG A 300 -0.04 -5.74 15.27
CA ARG A 300 -0.42 -4.48 15.93
C ARG A 300 0.58 -3.36 15.71
N ALA A 301 1.85 -3.66 15.48
CA ALA A 301 2.84 -2.64 15.16
C ALA A 301 2.51 -1.90 13.85
N LEU A 302 1.82 -2.55 12.90
CA LEU A 302 1.38 -1.92 11.64
C LEU A 302 0.13 -1.03 11.80
N TRP A 303 -0.59 -1.17 12.91
CA TRP A 303 -1.69 -0.27 13.29
C TRP A 303 -1.16 0.93 14.05
N GLU A 304 -0.27 0.69 15.01
CA GLU A 304 0.26 1.70 15.93
C GLU A 304 1.28 2.64 15.29
N VAL A 305 1.92 2.22 14.19
CA VAL A 305 2.81 3.11 13.44
C VAL A 305 2.03 4.31 12.90
N GLU A 306 2.66 5.47 12.91
CA GLU A 306 2.12 6.66 12.25
C GLU A 306 1.83 6.34 10.78
N GLN A 307 0.55 6.38 10.41
CA GLN A 307 0.09 5.85 9.14
C GLN A 307 0.60 6.68 7.94
N PRO A 308 0.94 6.06 6.79
CA PRO A 308 1.52 6.77 5.64
C PRO A 308 0.65 7.94 5.15
N GLY A 309 -0.66 7.86 5.24
CA GLY A 309 -1.58 8.95 4.88
C GLY A 309 -1.51 10.16 5.80
N ILE A 310 -1.27 9.97 7.10
CA ILE A 310 -1.06 11.07 8.06
C ILE A 310 0.26 11.77 7.74
N LEU A 311 1.33 10.98 7.58
CA LEU A 311 2.65 11.45 7.15
C LEU A 311 2.56 12.26 5.86
N MET A 312 1.82 11.75 4.88
CA MET A 312 1.71 12.38 3.58
C MET A 312 1.01 13.74 3.64
N ARG A 313 -0.06 13.89 4.45
CA ARG A 313 -0.70 15.19 4.66
C ARG A 313 0.28 16.22 5.22
N ARG A 314 1.12 15.83 6.18
CA ARG A 314 2.20 16.67 6.70
C ARG A 314 3.23 17.01 5.62
N HIS A 315 3.71 16.02 4.88
CA HIS A 315 4.68 16.24 3.80
C HIS A 315 4.16 17.21 2.72
N LEU A 316 2.87 17.14 2.41
CA LEU A 316 2.21 18.07 1.49
C LEU A 316 2.08 19.48 2.06
N ALA A 317 1.74 19.61 3.35
CA ALA A 317 1.66 20.91 4.02
C ALA A 317 3.02 21.61 4.11
N GLU A 318 4.10 20.83 4.20
CA GLU A 318 5.49 21.31 4.21
C GLU A 318 6.03 21.66 2.81
N GLY A 319 5.26 21.44 1.74
CA GLY A 319 5.66 21.76 0.37
C GLY A 319 6.76 20.85 -0.20
N ARG A 320 6.86 19.60 0.30
CA ARG A 320 7.92 18.67 -0.13
C ARG A 320 7.78 18.28 -1.61
N ARG A 321 8.91 17.93 -2.24
CA ARG A 321 8.96 17.48 -3.64
C ARG A 321 8.52 16.02 -3.77
N ILE A 322 7.32 15.80 -4.33
CA ILE A 322 6.67 14.48 -4.39
C ILE A 322 6.10 14.23 -5.78
N ASP A 323 6.57 13.18 -6.46
CA ASP A 323 5.93 12.60 -7.63
C ASP A 323 5.06 11.41 -7.19
N TRP A 324 3.73 11.56 -7.24
CA TRP A 324 2.77 10.55 -6.80
C TRP A 324 2.02 9.93 -7.98
N PHE A 325 2.20 8.62 -8.21
CA PHE A 325 1.48 7.85 -9.21
C PHE A 325 0.32 7.08 -8.60
N TYR A 326 -0.89 7.26 -9.15
CA TYR A 326 -2.10 6.68 -8.56
C TYR A 326 -3.16 6.37 -9.63
N SER A 327 -4.18 5.59 -9.23
CA SER A 327 -5.42 5.36 -9.97
C SER A 327 -6.60 5.60 -9.02
N ASP A 328 -7.65 6.26 -9.49
CA ASP A 328 -8.89 6.47 -8.72
C ASP A 328 -9.53 5.12 -8.33
N SER A 329 -9.39 4.10 -9.18
CA SER A 329 -9.92 2.76 -8.93
C SER A 329 -9.11 1.94 -7.92
N ASP A 330 -7.98 2.47 -7.42
CA ASP A 330 -7.15 1.83 -6.39
C ASP A 330 -7.34 2.49 -5.01
N GLU A 331 -8.60 2.72 -4.67
CA GLU A 331 -9.04 3.33 -3.42
C GLU A 331 -8.51 2.57 -2.19
N SER A 332 -8.37 1.23 -2.28
CA SER A 332 -7.77 0.42 -1.21
C SER A 332 -6.35 0.85 -0.81
N SER A 333 -5.62 1.51 -1.73
CA SER A 333 -4.25 1.96 -1.52
C SER A 333 -4.21 3.45 -1.24
N ASN A 334 -4.90 4.29 -2.03
CA ASN A 334 -4.82 5.75 -1.86
C ASN A 334 -5.60 6.26 -0.63
N ALA A 335 -6.61 5.52 -0.17
CA ALA A 335 -7.51 5.92 0.92
C ALA A 335 -8.07 7.34 0.71
N SER A 336 -8.37 7.69 -0.55
CA SER A 336 -8.80 9.02 -1.00
C SER A 336 -7.84 10.19 -0.72
N VAL A 337 -6.64 9.97 -0.17
CA VAL A 337 -5.79 11.09 0.30
C VAL A 337 -5.33 11.98 -0.85
N VAL A 338 -4.92 11.37 -1.96
CA VAL A 338 -4.33 12.11 -3.09
C VAL A 338 -5.38 12.88 -3.87
N GLU A 339 -6.60 12.37 -3.96
CA GLU A 339 -7.70 12.99 -4.70
C GLU A 339 -8.00 14.39 -4.14
N TYR A 340 -7.99 14.56 -2.81
CA TYR A 340 -8.26 15.83 -2.15
C TYR A 340 -7.08 16.80 -2.04
N ALA A 341 -5.86 16.38 -2.37
CA ALA A 341 -4.68 17.25 -2.34
C ALA A 341 -4.69 18.23 -3.53
N ARG A 342 -5.62 19.20 -3.56
CA ARG A 342 -5.78 20.10 -4.71
C ARG A 342 -4.65 21.11 -4.80
N ASP A 343 -4.31 21.81 -3.72
CA ASP A 343 -3.33 22.90 -3.72
C ASP A 343 -2.17 22.60 -2.77
N ALA A 344 -1.21 21.79 -3.22
CA ALA A 344 -0.01 21.43 -2.48
C ALA A 344 1.23 21.75 -3.33
N GLU A 345 2.09 22.61 -2.79
CA GLU A 345 3.36 22.94 -3.42
C GLU A 345 4.28 21.72 -3.45
N GLY A 346 5.08 21.57 -4.51
CA GLY A 346 5.99 20.44 -4.67
C GLY A 346 5.33 19.11 -5.07
N LEU A 347 3.99 19.01 -5.06
CA LEU A 347 3.27 17.82 -5.49
C LEU A 347 3.08 17.78 -7.02
N THR A 348 3.50 16.68 -7.63
CA THR A 348 3.12 16.29 -8.98
C THR A 348 2.31 14.99 -8.94
N LYS A 349 1.04 15.06 -9.36
CA LYS A 349 0.11 13.93 -9.46
C LYS A 349 0.17 13.30 -10.85
N HIS A 350 0.41 12.00 -10.93
CA HIS A 350 0.40 11.22 -12.16
C HIS A 350 -0.76 10.22 -12.13
N ARG A 351 -1.90 10.57 -12.73
CA ARG A 351 -3.10 9.72 -12.79
C ARG A 351 -2.96 8.68 -13.91
N ILE A 352 -3.00 7.41 -13.55
CA ILE A 352 -2.79 6.27 -14.43
C ILE A 352 -3.93 5.26 -14.21
N GLY A 353 -4.60 4.87 -15.29
CA GLY A 353 -5.74 3.97 -15.20
C GLY A 353 -5.36 2.52 -14.98
N GLY A 354 -6.20 1.81 -14.25
CA GLY A 354 -6.13 0.36 -14.06
C GLY A 354 -5.97 -0.03 -12.59
N ALA A 355 -5.94 -1.33 -12.33
CA ALA A 355 -5.75 -1.87 -11.00
C ALA A 355 -4.34 -1.57 -10.45
N HIS A 356 -4.16 -1.68 -9.13
CA HIS A 356 -2.91 -1.46 -8.38
C HIS A 356 -1.62 -1.88 -9.11
N ALA A 357 -1.52 -3.15 -9.51
CA ALA A 357 -0.32 -3.68 -10.19
C ALA A 357 -0.13 -3.11 -11.62
N SER A 358 -1.22 -2.75 -12.29
CA SER A 358 -1.17 -2.14 -13.63
C SER A 358 -0.57 -0.74 -13.57
N VAL A 359 -0.91 0.05 -12.55
CA VAL A 359 -0.35 1.39 -12.37
C VAL A 359 1.16 1.34 -12.24
N ALA A 360 1.69 0.44 -11.39
CA ALA A 360 3.13 0.26 -11.23
C ALA A 360 3.81 -0.05 -12.57
N LYS A 361 3.26 -1.01 -13.34
CA LYS A 361 3.81 -1.38 -14.65
C LYS A 361 3.73 -0.23 -15.67
N ARG A 362 2.58 0.45 -15.77
CA ARG A 362 2.35 1.54 -16.73
C ARG A 362 3.13 2.80 -16.38
N SER A 363 3.45 3.04 -15.11
CA SER A 363 4.23 4.20 -14.66
C SER A 363 5.70 4.15 -15.08
N MET A 364 6.21 2.98 -15.51
CA MET A 364 7.65 2.74 -15.60
C MET A 364 8.43 3.68 -16.52
N PRO A 365 7.97 4.02 -17.74
CA PRO A 365 8.67 5.00 -18.57
C PRO A 365 8.88 6.32 -17.83
N THR A 366 7.84 6.83 -17.16
CA THR A 366 7.92 8.07 -16.37
C THR A 366 8.83 7.92 -15.17
N VAL A 367 8.68 6.85 -14.39
CA VAL A 367 9.53 6.59 -13.22
C VAL A 367 11.00 6.53 -13.61
N LEU A 368 11.35 5.80 -14.68
CA LEU A 368 12.74 5.72 -15.14
C LEU A 368 13.28 7.07 -15.59
N SER A 369 12.48 7.86 -16.31
CA SER A 369 12.88 9.21 -16.69
C SER A 369 13.16 10.10 -15.47
N LEU A 370 12.30 10.09 -14.45
CA LEU A 370 12.51 10.86 -13.22
C LEU A 370 13.76 10.40 -12.47
N LEU A 371 13.97 9.08 -12.35
CA LEU A 371 15.14 8.54 -11.65
C LEU A 371 16.45 8.84 -12.39
N ARG A 372 16.46 8.74 -13.72
CA ARG A 372 17.63 9.08 -14.54
C ARG A 372 17.92 10.56 -14.51
N SER A 373 16.89 11.41 -14.64
CA SER A 373 17.07 12.87 -14.56
C SER A 373 17.64 13.28 -13.21
N PHE A 374 17.20 12.64 -12.12
CA PHE A 374 17.76 12.85 -10.78
C PHE A 374 19.22 12.44 -10.73
N ALA A 375 19.54 11.24 -11.21
CA ALA A 375 20.90 10.72 -11.16
C ALA A 375 21.89 11.59 -11.96
N HIS A 376 21.45 12.16 -13.09
CA HIS A 376 22.23 13.07 -13.93
C HIS A 376 22.23 14.54 -13.45
N GLY A 377 21.46 14.88 -12.42
CA GLY A 377 21.35 16.26 -11.94
C GLY A 377 20.60 17.20 -12.88
N ALA A 378 19.86 16.66 -13.85
CA ALA A 378 19.11 17.43 -14.84
C ALA A 378 17.77 17.97 -14.31
N ASP A 379 17.39 17.57 -13.09
CA ASP A 379 16.10 17.89 -12.48
C ASP A 379 15.93 19.33 -11.96
N GLY A 380 16.92 20.22 -12.16
CA GLY A 380 16.82 21.62 -11.76
C GLY A 380 16.70 21.78 -10.25
N GLY A 381 17.85 21.86 -9.57
CA GLY A 381 17.90 22.31 -8.18
C GLY A 381 17.74 23.82 -8.09
N ASP A 382 16.59 24.38 -8.50
CA ASP A 382 16.17 25.68 -7.97
C ASP A 382 14.68 25.98 -8.22
N THR A 383 14.13 26.73 -7.28
CA THR A 383 12.73 27.12 -7.16
C THR A 383 12.12 27.71 -8.44
N GLY A 384 11.16 27.01 -9.04
CA GLY A 384 9.97 27.65 -9.62
C GLY A 384 10.01 28.28 -11.02
N SER A 385 11.06 28.20 -11.86
CA SER A 385 10.95 28.87 -13.18
C SER A 385 11.77 28.39 -14.38
N ALA A 386 12.70 27.44 -14.25
CA ALA A 386 13.41 26.92 -15.42
C ALA A 386 13.31 25.40 -15.47
N GLU A 387 12.28 24.90 -16.14
CA GLU A 387 12.29 23.49 -16.54
C GLU A 387 13.52 23.23 -17.43
N PRO A 388 14.18 22.07 -17.31
CA PRO A 388 15.17 21.66 -18.30
C PRO A 388 14.51 21.80 -19.68
N ALA A 389 15.19 22.47 -20.62
CA ALA A 389 14.70 22.70 -21.97
C ALA A 389 14.42 21.33 -22.62
N GLY A 390 13.18 20.86 -22.47
CA GLY A 390 12.75 19.58 -22.99
C GLY A 390 12.93 19.56 -24.49
N MET A 391 13.16 18.37 -25.06
CA MET A 391 13.09 18.28 -26.52
C MET A 391 11.70 18.73 -26.97
N PRO A 392 11.63 19.62 -27.98
CA PRO A 392 10.34 20.13 -28.44
C PRO A 392 9.50 18.97 -28.94
N LEU A 393 8.24 18.98 -28.54
CA LEU A 393 7.20 18.14 -29.09
C LEU A 393 6.26 19.02 -29.92
N GLU A 394 5.73 18.50 -31.02
CA GLU A 394 4.84 19.28 -31.88
C GLU A 394 3.42 18.72 -31.80
N ILE A 395 2.48 19.56 -31.35
CA ILE A 395 1.06 19.23 -31.23
C ILE A 395 0.30 19.99 -32.30
N VAL A 396 -0.48 19.27 -33.08
CA VAL A 396 -1.38 19.86 -34.09
C VAL A 396 -2.70 20.26 -33.45
N GLU A 397 -3.23 19.41 -32.57
CA GLU A 397 -4.59 19.58 -32.07
C GLU A 397 -4.77 18.98 -30.66
N LEU A 398 -5.57 19.64 -29.83
CA LEU A 398 -6.22 19.05 -28.65
C LEU A 398 -7.74 19.17 -28.82
N THR A 399 -8.42 18.04 -28.99
CA THR A 399 -9.89 17.98 -29.00
C THR A 399 -10.38 17.50 -27.64
N SER A 400 -11.43 18.12 -27.09
CA SER A 400 -12.10 17.65 -25.86
C SER A 400 -13.59 17.42 -26.13
N SER A 401 -14.15 16.33 -25.59
CA SER A 401 -15.58 16.01 -25.71
C SER A 401 -16.17 15.65 -24.35
N VAL A 402 -17.39 16.13 -24.09
CA VAL A 402 -18.11 15.87 -22.84
C VAL A 402 -19.00 14.64 -23.04
N ARG A 403 -18.99 13.73 -22.07
CA ARG A 403 -19.88 12.57 -22.00
C ARG A 403 -20.38 12.41 -20.57
N GLY A 404 -21.63 12.81 -20.33
CA GLY A 404 -22.16 12.95 -18.97
C GLY A 404 -21.51 14.14 -18.27
N ASP A 405 -21.01 13.91 -17.06
CA ASP A 405 -20.24 14.85 -16.24
C ASP A 405 -18.71 14.77 -16.46
N GLN A 406 -18.25 13.85 -17.32
CA GLN A 406 -16.83 13.62 -17.55
C GLN A 406 -16.36 14.11 -18.92
N VAL A 407 -15.09 14.51 -18.99
CA VAL A 407 -14.45 15.01 -20.21
C VAL A 407 -13.44 14.00 -20.76
N SER A 408 -13.53 13.72 -22.05
CA SER A 408 -12.53 12.96 -22.80
C SER A 408 -11.64 13.93 -23.57
N HIS A 409 -10.36 13.60 -23.70
CA HIS A 409 -9.40 14.40 -24.46
C HIS A 409 -8.68 13.54 -25.50
N ARG A 410 -8.38 14.17 -26.65
CA ARG A 410 -7.57 13.62 -27.74
C ARG A 410 -6.47 14.62 -28.09
N VAL A 411 -5.22 14.17 -28.04
CA VAL A 411 -4.06 14.92 -28.53
C VAL A 411 -3.63 14.35 -29.88
N GLN A 412 -3.45 15.22 -30.87
CA GLN A 412 -2.85 14.91 -32.16
C GLN A 412 -1.44 15.49 -32.25
N PHE A 413 -0.46 14.65 -32.53
CA PHE A 413 0.93 15.03 -32.80
C PHE A 413 1.12 15.33 -34.29
N ALA A 414 2.10 16.17 -34.63
CA ALA A 414 2.45 16.47 -36.02
C ALA A 414 3.04 15.27 -36.76
N ASP A 415 3.72 14.39 -36.03
CA ASP A 415 4.36 13.20 -36.54
C ASP A 415 4.36 12.05 -35.52
N ASP A 416 4.99 10.94 -35.90
CA ASP A 416 5.20 9.75 -35.05
C ASP A 416 6.48 9.88 -34.17
N SER A 417 6.98 11.10 -33.90
CA SER A 417 8.23 11.31 -33.14
C SER A 417 8.17 10.87 -31.68
N VAL A 418 6.96 10.66 -31.14
CA VAL A 418 6.75 10.16 -29.79
C VAL A 418 6.77 8.63 -29.79
N PRO A 419 7.75 7.99 -29.13
CA PRO A 419 7.82 6.53 -29.09
C PRO A 419 6.52 5.90 -28.58
N ALA A 420 6.10 4.78 -29.18
CA ALA A 420 4.88 4.10 -28.79
C ALA A 420 4.88 3.62 -27.32
N ALA A 421 6.07 3.36 -26.77
CA ALA A 421 6.26 2.96 -25.38
C ALA A 421 6.34 4.14 -24.39
N ALA A 422 6.35 5.39 -24.88
CA ALA A 422 6.41 6.56 -24.02
C ALA A 422 5.07 6.79 -23.31
N ASN A 423 5.15 7.19 -22.05
CA ASN A 423 4.00 7.72 -21.33
C ASN A 423 3.79 9.17 -21.73
N VAL A 424 2.61 9.47 -22.28
CA VAL A 424 2.22 10.82 -22.69
C VAL A 424 1.13 11.32 -21.77
N TYR A 425 1.29 12.52 -21.23
CA TYR A 425 0.36 13.14 -20.30
C TYR A 425 -0.17 14.47 -20.82
N LEU A 426 -1.44 14.74 -20.55
CA LEU A 426 -1.94 16.10 -20.45
C LEU A 426 -1.57 16.67 -19.09
N GLU A 427 -0.91 17.82 -19.07
CA GLU A 427 -0.46 18.51 -17.86
C GLU A 427 -1.25 19.81 -17.66
N GLY A 428 -1.72 20.01 -16.43
CA GLY A 428 -2.42 21.20 -15.98
C GLY A 428 -2.16 21.45 -14.50
N MET A 429 -2.78 22.50 -13.96
CA MET A 429 -2.60 22.90 -12.56
C MET A 429 -3.90 22.75 -11.76
N LEU A 430 -3.77 22.25 -10.54
CA LEU A 430 -4.77 22.34 -9.48
C LEU A 430 -4.15 23.24 -8.41
N GLY A 431 -4.54 24.52 -8.30
CA GLY A 431 -3.79 25.45 -7.44
C GLY A 431 -2.28 25.42 -7.76
N ARG A 432 -1.44 25.14 -6.76
CA ARG A 432 0.02 24.91 -6.90
C ARG A 432 0.42 23.46 -7.21
N THR A 433 -0.51 22.51 -7.19
CA THR A 433 -0.25 21.11 -7.55
C THR A 433 -0.19 20.96 -9.06
N ARG A 434 0.87 20.29 -9.55
CA ARG A 434 0.94 19.86 -10.95
C ARG A 434 0.14 18.57 -11.13
N PHE A 435 -0.75 18.53 -12.11
CA PHE A 435 -1.57 17.34 -12.41
C PHE A 435 -1.27 16.83 -13.82
N ARG A 436 -1.07 15.51 -13.93
CA ARG A 436 -0.75 14.80 -15.18
C ARG A 436 -1.73 13.66 -15.42
N GLN A 437 -2.51 13.75 -16.49
CA GLN A 437 -3.45 12.73 -16.94
C GLN A 437 -2.81 11.86 -18.02
N LEU A 438 -2.55 10.58 -17.73
CA LEU A 438 -1.97 9.66 -18.72
C LEU A 438 -2.96 9.44 -19.88
N LEU A 439 -2.44 9.56 -21.10
CA LEU A 439 -3.14 9.24 -22.33
C LEU A 439 -2.75 7.84 -22.83
N SER A 440 -3.72 7.18 -23.44
CA SER A 440 -3.56 5.86 -24.05
C SER A 440 -3.30 5.98 -25.55
N PRO A 441 -2.47 5.10 -26.13
CA PRO A 441 -2.31 5.01 -27.58
C PRO A 441 -3.64 4.61 -28.26
N GLY A 442 -3.96 5.28 -29.37
CA GLY A 442 -5.08 4.92 -30.24
C GLY A 442 -4.65 3.99 -31.38
N ARG A 443 -5.56 3.76 -32.34
CA ARG A 443 -5.21 3.11 -33.62
C ARG A 443 -4.29 3.98 -34.48
N ASP A 444 -4.52 5.29 -34.44
CA ASP A 444 -3.62 6.28 -35.01
C ASP A 444 -2.41 6.47 -34.08
N ARG A 445 -1.21 6.29 -34.63
CA ARG A 445 0.06 6.40 -33.90
C ARG A 445 0.40 7.85 -33.54
N ALA A 446 -0.10 8.81 -34.31
CA ALA A 446 0.02 10.24 -34.05
C ALA A 446 -1.12 10.77 -33.15
N ALA A 447 -1.97 9.90 -32.60
CA ALA A 447 -3.03 10.31 -31.67
C ALA A 447 -2.90 9.63 -30.29
N ARG A 448 -3.24 10.36 -29.24
CA ARG A 448 -3.34 9.85 -27.86
C ARG A 448 -4.65 10.29 -27.22
N TRP A 449 -5.27 9.43 -26.43
CA TRP A 449 -6.64 9.61 -25.94
C TRP A 449 -6.75 9.34 -24.45
N THR A 450 -7.61 10.04 -23.73
CA THR A 450 -8.04 9.57 -22.40
C THR A 450 -8.84 8.28 -22.56
N ALA A 451 -8.45 7.22 -21.85
CA ALA A 451 -9.25 6.00 -21.81
C ALA A 451 -10.64 6.28 -21.19
N PRO A 452 -11.70 5.53 -21.52
CA PRO A 452 -13.04 5.76 -20.95
C PRO A 452 -13.08 5.79 -19.42
N ALA A 453 -12.36 4.87 -18.76
CA ALA A 453 -12.25 4.83 -17.30
C ALA A 453 -11.29 5.89 -16.71
N GLN A 454 -10.75 6.78 -17.56
CA GLN A 454 -9.79 7.84 -17.20
C GLN A 454 -10.23 9.21 -17.72
N ARG A 455 -11.52 9.37 -18.04
CA ARG A 455 -12.07 10.70 -18.30
C ARG A 455 -11.86 11.59 -17.08
N THR A 456 -11.76 12.89 -17.34
CA THR A 456 -11.50 13.89 -16.31
C THR A 456 -12.82 14.45 -15.80
N ASP A 457 -12.99 14.43 -14.49
CA ASP A 457 -14.04 15.17 -13.79
C ASP A 457 -13.54 16.61 -13.48
N PRO A 458 -14.18 17.67 -14.01
CA PRO A 458 -13.80 19.06 -13.75
C PRO A 458 -13.88 19.50 -12.27
N THR A 459 -14.61 18.77 -11.42
CA THR A 459 -14.70 19.06 -9.98
C THR A 459 -13.42 18.66 -9.24
N LEU A 460 -12.70 17.64 -9.72
CA LEU A 460 -11.48 17.10 -9.11
C LEU A 460 -10.20 17.41 -9.91
N HIS A 461 -10.32 17.55 -11.23
CA HIS A 461 -9.20 17.68 -12.16
C HIS A 461 -9.12 19.10 -12.75
N PRO A 462 -7.97 19.50 -13.33
CA PRO A 462 -7.84 20.79 -13.97
C PRO A 462 -8.92 20.98 -15.04
N ALA A 463 -9.64 22.10 -14.98
CA ALA A 463 -10.56 22.50 -16.03
C ALA A 463 -9.83 22.82 -17.35
N ARG A 464 -8.54 23.16 -17.27
CA ARG A 464 -7.69 23.48 -18.41
C ARG A 464 -6.33 22.78 -18.30
N PHE A 465 -5.95 22.12 -19.38
CA PHE A 465 -4.60 21.61 -19.59
C PHE A 465 -3.79 22.62 -20.41
N THR A 466 -2.54 22.83 -20.02
CA THR A 466 -1.66 23.84 -20.61
C THR A 466 -0.54 23.22 -21.40
N ARG A 467 -0.18 21.95 -21.14
CA ARG A 467 0.96 21.29 -21.75
C ARG A 467 0.69 19.82 -22.04
N VAL A 468 1.44 19.28 -22.99
CA VAL A 468 1.61 17.83 -23.17
C VAL A 468 3.05 17.50 -22.87
N VAL A 469 3.25 16.47 -22.05
CA VAL A 469 4.58 15.98 -21.66
C VAL A 469 4.71 14.50 -21.97
N ALA A 470 5.86 14.08 -22.46
CA ALA A 470 6.14 12.69 -22.78
C ALA A 470 7.44 12.20 -22.09
N PHE A 471 7.36 11.00 -21.53
CA PHE A 471 8.44 10.29 -20.86
C PHE A 471 8.65 8.94 -21.53
N ASP A 472 9.84 8.70 -22.08
CA ASP A 472 10.20 7.47 -22.79
C ASP A 472 11.14 6.56 -21.97
N GLY A 473 11.41 6.94 -20.72
CA GLY A 473 12.35 6.26 -19.85
C GLY A 473 13.74 6.90 -19.85
N THR A 474 14.11 7.76 -20.81
CA THR A 474 15.39 8.49 -20.81
C THR A 474 15.36 9.65 -19.80
N PRO A 475 16.51 10.24 -19.39
CA PRO A 475 16.50 11.41 -18.51
C PRO A 475 15.83 12.65 -19.15
N GLN A 476 15.54 12.62 -20.45
CA GLN A 476 14.93 13.74 -21.16
C GLN A 476 13.41 13.69 -21.07
N VAL A 477 12.82 14.87 -20.90
CA VAL A 477 11.37 15.07 -20.98
C VAL A 477 11.09 15.80 -22.29
N ARG A 478 10.12 15.32 -23.06
CA ARG A 478 9.61 16.06 -24.22
C ARG A 478 8.37 16.82 -23.81
N ALA A 479 8.25 18.08 -24.22
CA ALA A 479 7.13 18.91 -23.82
C ALA A 479 6.70 19.87 -24.92
N ALA A 480 5.41 20.21 -24.91
CA ALA A 480 4.83 21.20 -25.79
C ALA A 480 3.69 21.94 -25.09
N ALA A 481 3.51 23.21 -25.42
CA ALA A 481 2.32 23.95 -25.02
C ALA A 481 1.10 23.42 -25.78
N VAL A 482 -0.02 23.27 -25.10
CA VAL A 482 -1.30 22.94 -25.74
C VAL A 482 -1.74 24.16 -26.57
N PRO A 483 -2.06 23.99 -27.87
CA PRO A 483 -2.62 25.07 -28.68
C PRO A 483 -3.88 25.64 -28.01
N PRO A 484 -4.12 26.96 -28.06
CA PRO A 484 -5.35 27.53 -27.51
C PRO A 484 -6.56 26.87 -28.19
N VAL A 485 -7.40 26.22 -27.39
CA VAL A 485 -8.71 25.76 -27.85
C VAL A 485 -9.55 27.02 -28.08
N ASP A 486 -10.10 27.20 -29.28
CA ASP A 486 -10.97 28.34 -29.58
C ASP A 486 -12.09 28.41 -28.53
N ALA A 487 -12.05 29.47 -27.71
CA ALA A 487 -12.85 29.61 -26.50
C ALA A 487 -14.37 29.75 -26.73
N GLY A 488 -14.83 29.60 -27.99
CA GLY A 488 -16.24 29.67 -28.39
C GLY A 488 -16.85 28.35 -28.87
N ALA A 489 -16.07 27.27 -28.99
CA ALA A 489 -16.61 25.96 -29.34
C ALA A 489 -16.93 25.20 -28.05
N GLU A 490 -18.23 25.08 -27.72
CA GLU A 490 -18.65 24.09 -26.72
C GLU A 490 -18.09 22.72 -27.13
N PRO A 491 -17.49 21.96 -26.19
CA PRO A 491 -16.92 20.66 -26.51
C PRO A 491 -17.99 19.78 -27.14
N PRO A 492 -17.77 19.23 -28.35
CA PRO A 492 -18.80 18.46 -29.04
C PRO A 492 -19.25 17.29 -28.17
N VAL A 493 -20.57 17.15 -27.98
CA VAL A 493 -21.19 16.00 -27.33
C VAL A 493 -21.08 14.83 -28.30
N ASP A 494 -20.39 13.77 -27.90
CA ASP A 494 -20.12 12.63 -28.78
C ASP A 494 -21.24 11.56 -28.68
N PRO A 495 -22.06 11.35 -29.74
CA PRO A 495 -23.19 10.43 -29.70
C PRO A 495 -22.81 8.95 -29.96
N ALA A 496 -21.56 8.60 -30.30
CA ALA A 496 -21.22 7.30 -30.91
C ALA A 496 -20.20 6.42 -30.15
N GLY A 497 -20.27 6.41 -28.82
CA GLY A 497 -19.19 5.90 -27.97
C GLY A 497 -19.12 4.41 -27.59
N ALA A 498 -19.96 3.54 -28.15
CA ALA A 498 -20.06 2.13 -27.76
C ALA A 498 -19.43 1.18 -28.80
N ALA A 499 -18.11 0.96 -28.73
CA ALA A 499 -17.49 -0.25 -29.28
C ALA A 499 -16.08 -0.50 -28.70
N GLY A 500 -15.96 -1.53 -27.86
CA GLY A 500 -14.76 -2.38 -27.81
C GLY A 500 -13.77 -2.20 -26.66
N ALA A 501 -14.11 -2.66 -25.45
CA ALA A 501 -13.18 -3.38 -24.58
C ALA A 501 -13.98 -4.27 -23.61
N ALA A 502 -13.95 -5.58 -23.84
CA ALA A 502 -14.58 -6.58 -22.99
C ALA A 502 -13.75 -6.79 -21.70
N GLY A 503 -14.40 -6.71 -20.54
CA GLY A 503 -13.90 -7.33 -19.30
C GLY A 503 -14.08 -6.52 -18.02
N ALA A 504 -14.99 -7.03 -17.18
CA ALA A 504 -15.19 -6.80 -15.74
C ALA A 504 -16.06 -5.60 -15.27
N ALA A 505 -17.36 -5.91 -15.08
CA ALA A 505 -18.29 -5.59 -13.97
C ALA A 505 -18.29 -4.18 -13.34
N GLY A 506 -19.40 -3.50 -13.08
CA GLY A 506 -20.84 -3.80 -13.08
C GLY A 506 -21.55 -2.73 -12.23
N ALA A 507 -22.83 -2.46 -12.53
CA ALA A 507 -23.74 -1.45 -11.93
C ALA A 507 -23.49 0.00 -12.38
N GLY A 508 -24.47 0.82 -12.72
CA GLY A 508 -25.94 0.71 -12.78
C GLY A 508 -26.43 2.14 -13.01
N ASP A 509 -27.18 2.35 -14.10
CA ASP A 509 -27.53 3.67 -14.63
C ASP A 509 -28.74 4.25 -13.87
N VAL A 510 -28.62 5.45 -13.29
CA VAL A 510 -29.76 6.26 -12.84
C VAL A 510 -29.48 7.72 -13.18
N GLY A 511 -30.28 8.25 -14.11
CA GLY A 511 -30.22 9.62 -14.58
C GLY A 511 -30.78 10.63 -13.59
N GLY A 512 -30.16 11.80 -13.57
CA GLY A 512 -30.63 13.00 -12.90
C GLY A 512 -29.65 14.13 -13.12
N ALA A 513 -29.93 15.01 -14.09
CA ALA A 513 -29.16 16.23 -14.31
C ALA A 513 -29.39 17.19 -13.14
N GLY A 514 -28.54 17.10 -12.12
CA GLY A 514 -28.46 18.04 -10.99
C GLY A 514 -27.50 19.21 -11.29
N PRO A 515 -27.68 20.36 -10.63
CA PRO A 515 -26.94 21.58 -10.93
C PRO A 515 -25.45 21.44 -10.61
N VAL A 516 -24.63 21.89 -11.56
CA VAL A 516 -23.19 22.03 -11.48
C VAL A 516 -22.81 22.93 -10.29
N GLY A 517 -21.94 22.41 -9.41
CA GLY A 517 -21.05 23.24 -8.60
C GLY A 517 -21.44 23.43 -7.13
N ARG A 518 -21.11 22.44 -6.29
CA ARG A 518 -20.56 22.73 -4.96
C ARG A 518 -19.26 21.96 -4.79
N HIS A 519 -18.17 22.71 -4.63
CA HIS A 519 -16.83 22.19 -4.42
C HIS A 519 -16.81 21.31 -3.15
N PRO A 520 -16.12 20.15 -3.15
CA PRO A 520 -15.83 19.48 -1.90
C PRO A 520 -14.84 20.34 -1.10
N ASP A 521 -15.35 20.97 -0.04
CA ASP A 521 -14.60 21.73 0.94
C ASP A 521 -13.59 20.83 1.66
N SER A 522 -12.32 21.25 1.69
CA SER A 522 -11.22 20.68 2.49
C SER A 522 -10.93 19.18 2.28
N THR A 523 -9.74 18.74 2.68
CA THR A 523 -9.45 17.30 2.74
C THR A 523 -10.36 16.68 3.80
N PRO A 524 -11.10 15.58 3.54
CA PRO A 524 -11.97 14.99 4.54
C PRO A 524 -11.18 14.72 5.80
N THR A 525 -11.71 15.24 6.91
CA THR A 525 -11.23 14.92 8.24
C THR A 525 -11.42 13.42 8.46
N PRO A 526 -10.42 12.71 9.04
CA PRO A 526 -10.60 11.32 9.42
C PRO A 526 -11.85 11.14 10.30
N LEU A 527 -12.48 9.97 10.22
CA LEU A 527 -13.49 9.58 11.19
C LEU A 527 -12.85 9.52 12.57
N THR A 528 -13.48 10.14 13.57
CA THR A 528 -13.05 10.04 14.97
C THR A 528 -14.16 9.42 15.79
N CYS A 529 -13.81 8.81 16.92
CA CYS A 529 -14.73 8.09 17.80
C CYS A 529 -15.36 8.99 18.87
N ASP A 530 -15.11 10.30 18.81
CA ASP A 530 -15.43 11.30 19.83
C ASP A 530 -16.06 12.58 19.23
N ALA A 531 -16.76 12.45 18.09
CA ALA A 531 -17.46 13.56 17.46
C ALA A 531 -18.78 13.87 18.19
N THR A 532 -18.69 14.67 19.25
CA THR A 532 -19.85 15.11 20.05
C THR A 532 -20.70 16.18 19.36
N GLU A 533 -20.20 16.78 18.28
CA GLU A 533 -20.95 17.68 17.40
C GLU A 533 -21.04 17.07 15.99
N PRO A 534 -22.14 17.32 15.23
CA PRO A 534 -22.30 16.70 13.92
C PRO A 534 -21.17 17.09 12.96
N ARG A 535 -20.53 16.08 12.37
CA ARG A 535 -19.44 16.26 11.39
C ARG A 535 -19.82 15.67 10.05
N ASP A 536 -19.56 16.42 8.99
CA ASP A 536 -19.70 15.91 7.63
C ASP A 536 -18.50 15.01 7.26
N TYR A 537 -18.78 13.93 6.56
CA TYR A 537 -17.79 12.99 6.07
C TYR A 537 -18.12 12.54 4.64
N ALA A 538 -17.10 12.48 3.78
CA ALA A 538 -17.23 12.07 2.40
C ALA A 538 -16.40 10.80 2.14
N LEU A 539 -17.08 9.75 1.70
CA LEU A 539 -16.47 8.52 1.19
C LEU A 539 -16.29 8.66 -0.33
N LEU A 540 -15.06 8.54 -0.84
CA LEU A 540 -14.87 8.35 -2.28
C LEU A 540 -14.90 6.87 -2.63
N ALA A 541 -15.55 6.56 -3.75
CA ALA A 541 -15.34 5.30 -4.46
C ALA A 541 -14.58 5.53 -5.76
N ALA A 542 -14.30 4.43 -6.46
CA ALA A 542 -13.47 4.36 -7.66
C ALA A 542 -13.86 5.33 -8.81
N ALA A 543 -15.03 5.95 -8.76
CA ALA A 543 -15.57 6.81 -9.81
C ALA A 543 -15.18 8.30 -9.70
N GLY A 544 -14.38 8.70 -8.70
CA GLY A 544 -13.90 10.08 -8.62
C GLY A 544 -14.96 11.11 -8.19
N ALA A 545 -16.05 10.67 -7.60
CA ALA A 545 -16.99 11.50 -6.85
C ALA A 545 -17.18 10.87 -5.45
N PRO A 546 -17.59 11.65 -4.42
CA PRO A 546 -18.06 11.06 -3.18
C PRO A 546 -19.17 10.08 -3.51
N SER A 547 -18.95 8.80 -3.25
CA SER A 547 -20.00 7.82 -3.42
C SER A 547 -21.03 7.93 -2.32
N ALA A 548 -20.60 8.32 -1.12
CA ALA A 548 -21.49 8.70 -0.05
C ALA A 548 -20.98 9.95 0.66
N ARG A 549 -21.90 10.86 0.97
CA ARG A 549 -21.72 11.94 1.93
C ARG A 549 -22.63 11.65 3.10
N VAL A 550 -22.08 11.68 4.30
CA VAL A 550 -22.83 11.45 5.53
C VAL A 550 -22.52 12.57 6.51
N ARG A 551 -23.46 12.81 7.42
CA ARG A 551 -23.17 13.55 8.65
C ARG A 551 -23.23 12.58 9.80
N TYR A 552 -22.27 12.67 10.71
CA TYR A 552 -22.15 11.72 11.80
C TYR A 552 -21.93 12.38 13.16
N LEU A 553 -22.42 11.69 14.19
CA LEU A 553 -22.03 11.83 15.58
C LEU A 553 -21.31 10.55 16.01
N SER A 554 -20.37 10.66 16.93
CA SER A 554 -19.75 9.48 17.53
C SER A 554 -19.41 9.68 19.00
N SER A 555 -19.49 8.58 19.75
CA SER A 555 -19.09 8.53 21.15
C SER A 555 -18.32 7.26 21.46
N MET A 556 -17.26 7.40 22.26
CA MET A 556 -16.58 6.27 22.88
C MET A 556 -17.50 5.70 23.96
N VAL A 557 -17.73 4.39 23.92
CA VAL A 557 -18.61 3.68 24.87
C VAL A 557 -17.75 2.95 25.90
N ASP A 558 -16.81 2.12 25.45
CA ASP A 558 -15.86 1.41 26.30
C ASP A 558 -14.52 1.24 25.56
N PRO A 559 -13.41 1.86 25.99
CA PRO A 559 -12.13 1.74 25.29
C PRO A 559 -11.58 0.30 25.23
N THR A 560 -12.13 -0.63 26.02
CA THR A 560 -11.78 -2.06 26.00
C THR A 560 -12.75 -2.90 25.17
N GLY A 561 -13.79 -2.28 24.60
CA GLY A 561 -14.76 -2.94 23.75
C GLY A 561 -14.13 -3.51 22.47
N GLU A 562 -14.78 -4.54 21.91
CA GLU A 562 -14.29 -5.25 20.73
C GLU A 562 -15.17 -5.03 19.49
N THR A 563 -16.28 -4.30 19.65
CA THR A 563 -17.28 -4.06 18.59
C THR A 563 -17.51 -2.57 18.36
N VAL A 564 -17.56 -2.10 17.12
CA VAL A 564 -18.10 -0.77 16.82
C VAL A 564 -19.57 -0.88 16.40
N GLU A 565 -20.41 0.03 16.89
CA GLU A 565 -21.81 0.14 16.47
C GLU A 565 -21.96 1.26 15.43
N LEU A 566 -22.54 0.94 14.28
CA LEU A 566 -22.93 1.88 13.23
C LEU A 566 -24.45 1.93 13.13
N VAL A 567 -25.06 3.06 13.48
CA VAL A 567 -26.50 3.29 13.40
C VAL A 567 -26.79 4.20 12.20
N LEU A 568 -27.53 3.69 11.23
CA LEU A 568 -27.92 4.41 10.02
C LEU A 568 -29.34 4.93 10.19
N VAL A 569 -29.48 6.26 10.23
CA VAL A 569 -30.72 6.97 10.58
C VAL A 569 -31.17 7.90 9.45
N PRO A 570 -32.49 8.14 9.29
CA PRO A 570 -32.99 9.08 8.28
C PRO A 570 -32.59 10.53 8.59
N SER A 571 -32.50 10.88 9.88
CA SER A 571 -32.09 12.20 10.37
C SER A 571 -31.44 12.09 11.75
N LEU A 572 -30.34 12.81 11.96
CA LEU A 572 -29.70 12.94 13.28
C LEU A 572 -30.58 13.67 14.29
N GLU A 573 -31.42 14.60 13.83
CA GLU A 573 -32.37 15.34 14.68
C GLU A 573 -33.46 14.40 15.23
N GLU A 574 -33.98 13.51 14.37
CA GLU A 574 -35.01 12.54 14.75
C GLU A 574 -34.44 11.40 15.62
N ALA A 575 -33.21 10.98 15.33
CA ALA A 575 -32.51 9.95 16.11
C ALA A 575 -32.34 10.35 17.58
N GLY A 576 -32.11 11.64 17.86
CA GLY A 576 -32.03 12.18 19.22
C GLY A 576 -33.35 12.08 20.01
N SER A 577 -34.49 11.94 19.31
CA SER A 577 -35.83 11.85 19.91
C SER A 577 -36.33 10.40 20.02
N ALA A 578 -35.95 9.53 19.08
CA ALA A 578 -36.43 8.13 19.00
C ALA A 578 -35.69 7.14 19.91
N VAL A 579 -34.45 7.45 20.31
CA VAL A 579 -33.60 6.55 21.11
C VAL A 579 -33.71 6.82 22.62
N GLY A 580 -34.52 7.80 23.03
CA GLY A 580 -34.86 8.05 24.43
C GLY A 580 -33.71 8.61 25.26
N GLY A 581 -33.65 9.94 25.39
CA GLY A 581 -33.06 10.68 26.53
C GLY A 581 -31.66 10.28 26.98
N ASP A 582 -30.69 11.15 26.67
CA ASP A 582 -29.26 11.01 26.96
C ASP A 582 -28.57 10.03 26.00
N TRP A 583 -27.71 10.56 25.11
CA TRP A 583 -26.96 9.80 24.09
C TRP A 583 -25.99 8.74 24.67
N GLY A 584 -26.06 8.44 25.97
CA GLY A 584 -25.02 7.73 26.70
C GLY A 584 -23.71 8.51 26.73
N LEU A 585 -23.76 9.84 26.65
CA LEU A 585 -22.60 10.71 26.87
C LEU A 585 -22.38 10.96 28.38
N GLY A 586 -23.37 10.67 29.22
CA GLY A 586 -23.29 10.60 30.67
C GLY A 586 -23.12 9.17 31.20
N ALA A 587 -22.26 9.02 32.21
CA ALA A 587 -21.82 7.75 32.79
C ALA A 587 -22.94 6.76 33.18
N ALA A 588 -22.70 5.48 32.87
CA ALA A 588 -23.21 4.27 33.51
C ALA A 588 -24.66 4.31 34.07
N GLY A 589 -25.62 3.75 33.32
CA GLY A 589 -26.98 3.52 33.84
C GLY A 589 -27.89 2.67 32.96
N SER A 590 -27.96 1.38 33.26
CA SER A 590 -29.08 0.42 33.10
C SER A 590 -30.04 0.51 31.88
N GLY A 591 -29.82 -0.40 30.93
CA GLY A 591 -30.75 -1.43 30.43
C GLY A 591 -32.24 -1.12 30.19
N ALA A 592 -32.63 -1.14 28.91
CA ALA A 592 -33.63 -2.07 28.32
C ALA A 592 -33.86 -1.70 26.85
N GLY A 593 -33.82 -2.69 25.93
CA GLY A 593 -34.48 -2.53 24.62
C GLY A 593 -33.66 -2.74 23.35
N LEU A 594 -32.44 -3.29 23.38
CA LEU A 594 -31.81 -3.90 22.21
C LEU A 594 -31.12 -5.19 22.69
N GLY A 595 -31.34 -6.30 21.97
CA GLY A 595 -30.99 -7.65 22.39
C GLY A 595 -29.56 -7.77 22.93
N ALA A 596 -29.40 -8.64 23.94
CA ALA A 596 -28.17 -8.90 24.68
C ALA A 596 -26.91 -8.70 23.82
N ALA A 597 -26.11 -7.70 24.19
CA ALA A 597 -24.78 -7.50 23.64
C ALA A 597 -24.06 -8.85 23.62
N GLY A 598 -23.51 -9.24 22.47
CA GLY A 598 -22.62 -10.39 22.38
C GLY A 598 -21.47 -10.27 23.38
N PRO A 599 -20.73 -11.35 23.65
CA PRO A 599 -19.57 -11.29 24.52
C PRO A 599 -18.54 -10.31 23.93
N GLY A 600 -18.43 -9.12 24.54
CA GLY A 600 -17.58 -8.01 24.09
C GLY A 600 -18.38 -6.70 24.01
N GLY A 601 -18.14 -5.77 24.93
CA GLY A 601 -18.76 -4.43 24.91
C GLY A 601 -18.47 -3.67 23.61
N SER A 602 -19.28 -2.64 23.34
CA SER A 602 -19.06 -1.78 22.16
C SER A 602 -17.97 -0.76 22.46
N VAL A 603 -16.98 -0.59 21.57
CA VAL A 603 -15.89 0.36 21.72
C VAL A 603 -16.37 1.80 21.54
N ALA A 604 -17.13 2.01 20.48
CA ALA A 604 -17.67 3.28 20.07
C ALA A 604 -18.99 3.06 19.33
N ARG A 605 -19.81 4.10 19.32
CA ARG A 605 -21.04 4.17 18.54
C ARG A 605 -20.97 5.33 17.58
N PHE A 606 -21.31 5.08 16.33
CA PHE A 606 -21.48 6.07 15.28
C PHE A 606 -22.94 6.12 14.89
N VAL A 607 -23.50 7.33 14.81
CA VAL A 607 -24.85 7.55 14.29
C VAL A 607 -24.71 8.43 13.06
N MET A 608 -25.23 7.97 11.92
CA MET A 608 -24.99 8.60 10.62
C MET A 608 -26.30 8.83 9.87
N GLU A 609 -26.47 10.06 9.37
CA GLU A 609 -27.47 10.41 8.37
C GLU A 609 -26.80 10.57 6.99
N ALA A 610 -27.53 10.22 5.94
CA ALA A 610 -27.11 10.43 4.56
C ALA A 610 -27.30 11.90 4.15
N LEU A 611 -26.25 12.54 3.65
CA LEU A 611 -26.32 13.84 2.93
C LEU A 611 -26.43 13.66 1.41
N SER A 612 -26.24 12.42 0.95
CA SER A 612 -26.46 11.93 -0.41
C SER A 612 -27.03 10.51 -0.31
N PRO A 613 -27.62 9.95 -1.38
CA PRO A 613 -28.08 8.56 -1.37
C PRO A 613 -27.00 7.61 -0.83
N TRP A 614 -27.42 6.61 -0.05
CA TRP A 614 -26.51 5.63 0.51
C TRP A 614 -25.84 4.86 -0.63
N HIS A 615 -24.51 4.84 -0.66
CA HIS A 615 -23.71 3.96 -1.51
C HIS A 615 -22.45 3.53 -0.75
N ASP A 616 -21.83 2.43 -1.21
CA ASP A 616 -20.58 1.89 -0.65
C ASP A 616 -20.58 1.75 0.88
N LEU A 617 -21.74 1.44 1.46
CA LEU A 617 -21.92 1.17 2.88
C LEU A 617 -20.89 0.16 3.45
N PRO A 618 -20.54 -0.95 2.75
CA PRO A 618 -19.45 -1.83 3.18
C PRO A 618 -18.12 -1.12 3.39
N GLN A 619 -17.81 -0.12 2.56
CA GLN A 619 -16.55 0.61 2.63
C GLN A 619 -16.57 1.66 3.74
N LEU A 620 -17.70 2.36 3.93
CA LEU A 620 -17.92 3.24 5.08
C LEU A 620 -17.75 2.47 6.40
N MET A 621 -18.42 1.33 6.51
CA MET A 621 -18.33 0.42 7.66
C MET A 621 -16.90 -0.02 7.96
N ARG A 622 -16.12 -0.40 6.94
CA ARG A 622 -14.70 -0.77 7.12
C ARG A 622 -13.87 0.39 7.68
N ARG A 623 -14.06 1.60 7.15
CA ARG A 623 -13.33 2.79 7.63
C ARG A 623 -13.65 3.10 9.10
N LEU A 624 -14.89 2.86 9.52
CA LEU A 624 -15.31 2.98 10.92
C LEU A 624 -14.64 1.94 11.81
N ALA A 625 -14.69 0.67 11.40
CA ALA A 625 -14.04 -0.43 12.13
C ALA A 625 -12.55 -0.15 12.34
N ILE A 626 -11.89 0.41 11.32
CA ILE A 626 -10.47 0.79 11.40
C ILE A 626 -10.24 2.00 12.29
N ALA A 627 -11.08 3.03 12.20
CA ALA A 627 -11.00 4.19 13.09
C ALA A 627 -11.16 3.80 14.57
N CYS A 628 -11.89 2.71 14.83
CA CYS A 628 -12.12 2.15 16.15
C CYS A 628 -11.15 1.01 16.53
N GLU A 629 -10.26 0.60 15.61
CA GLU A 629 -9.31 -0.51 15.79
C GLU A 629 -9.92 -1.89 16.10
N VAL A 630 -11.16 -2.13 15.66
CA VAL A 630 -11.91 -3.37 15.93
C VAL A 630 -12.12 -4.25 14.71
N GLU A 631 -12.25 -5.56 14.95
CA GLU A 631 -12.63 -6.54 13.93
C GLU A 631 -14.14 -6.77 13.86
N GLN A 632 -14.89 -6.44 14.92
CA GLN A 632 -16.33 -6.67 14.99
C GLN A 632 -17.11 -5.38 14.72
N VAL A 633 -18.11 -5.46 13.86
CA VAL A 633 -18.99 -4.33 13.52
C VAL A 633 -20.44 -4.77 13.65
N ARG A 634 -21.22 -3.97 14.36
CA ARG A 634 -22.67 -4.11 14.45
C ARG A 634 -23.32 -2.97 13.72
N VAL A 635 -24.06 -3.26 12.66
CA VAL A 635 -24.80 -2.26 11.89
C VAL A 635 -26.27 -2.32 12.26
N ILE A 636 -26.85 -1.18 12.62
CA ILE A 636 -28.27 -1.03 12.95
C ILE A 636 -28.88 -0.13 11.87
N VAL A 637 -29.81 -0.68 11.09
CA VAL A 637 -30.45 0.00 9.97
C VAL A 637 -31.84 0.45 10.39
N THR A 638 -32.01 1.76 10.53
CA THR A 638 -33.31 2.39 10.84
C THR A 638 -33.85 3.19 9.65
N ASP A 639 -32.96 3.70 8.80
CA ASP A 639 -33.31 4.49 7.61
C ASP A 639 -34.00 3.63 6.53
N SER A 640 -35.20 4.05 6.11
CA SER A 640 -35.98 3.38 5.06
C SER A 640 -35.33 3.46 3.68
N ASP A 641 -34.43 4.41 3.45
CA ASP A 641 -33.78 4.61 2.15
C ASP A 641 -32.70 3.56 1.86
N ILE A 642 -32.32 2.76 2.86
CA ILE A 642 -31.36 1.66 2.69
C ILE A 642 -32.05 0.44 2.09
N THR A 643 -31.63 0.02 0.90
CA THR A 643 -32.27 -1.09 0.20
C THR A 643 -31.91 -2.45 0.81
N PRO A 644 -32.74 -3.50 0.61
CA PRO A 644 -32.38 -4.87 1.00
C PRO A 644 -31.08 -5.36 0.35
N ASP A 645 -30.74 -4.86 -0.85
CA ASP A 645 -29.50 -5.21 -1.55
C ASP A 645 -28.29 -4.64 -0.82
N GLN A 646 -28.38 -3.39 -0.34
CA GLN A 646 -27.35 -2.76 0.47
C GLN A 646 -27.12 -3.45 1.82
N ILE A 647 -28.19 -3.97 2.44
CA ILE A 647 -28.08 -4.80 3.65
C ILE A 647 -27.32 -6.09 3.34
N ARG A 648 -27.67 -6.78 2.25
CA ARG A 648 -26.94 -7.99 1.84
C ARG A 648 -25.49 -7.69 1.50
N ASP A 649 -25.19 -6.53 0.91
CA ASP A 649 -23.82 -6.10 0.63
C ASP A 649 -23.02 -5.83 1.92
N LEU A 650 -23.64 -5.29 2.96
CA LEU A 650 -23.02 -5.13 4.29
C LEU A 650 -22.69 -6.49 4.92
N GLU A 651 -23.62 -7.44 4.89
CA GLU A 651 -23.40 -8.81 5.37
C GLU A 651 -22.33 -9.54 4.57
N ALA A 652 -22.32 -9.35 3.24
CA ALA A 652 -21.35 -9.92 2.31
C ALA A 652 -20.07 -9.09 2.17
N SER A 653 -19.88 -8.05 2.99
CA SER A 653 -18.72 -7.15 2.94
C SER A 653 -17.39 -7.89 3.10
N GLY A 654 -17.43 -9.11 3.63
CA GLY A 654 -16.27 -9.93 3.85
C GLY A 654 -15.32 -9.36 4.90
N TRP A 655 -15.76 -8.41 5.75
CA TRP A 655 -15.04 -8.02 6.97
C TRP A 655 -15.13 -9.15 8.04
N PRO A 656 -14.19 -9.27 9.01
CA PRO A 656 -14.10 -10.45 9.88
C PRO A 656 -15.38 -10.83 10.62
N ALA A 657 -16.05 -9.86 11.25
CA ALA A 657 -17.30 -10.08 11.96
C ALA A 657 -18.24 -8.89 11.74
N VAL A 658 -19.32 -9.12 10.98
CA VAL A 658 -20.37 -8.11 10.74
C VAL A 658 -21.70 -8.71 11.13
N THR A 659 -22.43 -8.03 12.00
CA THR A 659 -23.84 -8.33 12.29
C THR A 659 -24.69 -7.15 11.85
N VAL A 660 -25.74 -7.40 11.07
CA VAL A 660 -26.66 -6.37 10.59
C VAL A 660 -28.03 -6.62 11.25
N HIS A 661 -28.58 -5.58 11.86
CA HIS A 661 -29.91 -5.57 12.46
C HIS A 661 -30.79 -4.58 11.70
N ASP A 662 -31.77 -5.08 10.94
CA ASP A 662 -32.77 -4.25 10.28
C ASP A 662 -33.98 -4.08 11.21
N THR A 663 -34.10 -2.90 11.83
CA THR A 663 -35.19 -2.60 12.78
C THR A 663 -36.46 -2.14 12.10
N ARG A 664 -36.45 -1.99 10.76
CA ARG A 664 -37.63 -1.58 9.98
C ARG A 664 -38.57 -2.76 9.72
N SER A 665 -38.06 -3.98 9.91
CA SER A 665 -38.77 -5.24 9.71
C SER A 665 -39.41 -5.80 10.99
N ALA A 666 -39.37 -5.04 12.09
CA ALA A 666 -39.83 -5.45 13.42
C ALA A 666 -41.23 -4.92 13.75
#